data_AF-A0AB34JNH1-F1
#
_entry.id   AF-A0AB34JNH1-F1
#
_cell.length_a   1.000
_cell.length_b   1.000
_cell.length_c   1.000
_cell.angle_alpha   90.00
_cell.angle_beta   90.00
_cell.angle_gamma   90.00
#
_symmetry.space_group_name_H-M   'P 1'
#
loop_
_entity.id
_entity.type
_entity.pdbx_description
1 polymer ?
#
loop_
_entity_poly.entity_id
_entity_poly.type
_entity_poly.pdbx_seq_one_letter_code
_entity_poly.pdbx_strand_id
1 'polypeptide(L)'
;MAMAQSKLSKYFASRAQSKASSYFAVRSSTAHDPAAAPPSKRPRPPPAAPAAAPRGLSVAAVAARVGAAELTPLEQQVVHLKSSTPGALLLVEVGYKYLAFGEDALELAAALDVEAFERNHLMVAGFPTHRLCVHIRRLLHRGARVAVARQRETAAARAHADEAGRPFVREVAAVFTLATFVAEAVEAAGCAAAHEEAAHDAARPPLLLCAFEAPAAGGVALSLLGVDVRSGGVSVETFVEPHGRRAHLRARLEALLPVELLLPPRPSLSAETARELRQYEHTARAAGLSAPLRLSHAPSHRFSIDEALRSLHPPPPASPASPAAHRRLLALLALPDGAARCVGALCAPLAACGQLGLLADASAFRTPPPRHVALGDAALRDLHVRAPATHSLLSLVGPALTAFGERTLRAWVCRPLADGEAIGERLAAVGELRALGLPRGGSGRRGGIGGVADVLRGCPDLERVLARVSTGQGRAAPLRACLVRLCGVAEAASRCMAAEGAAAEGGVRWEDEAPSSALLRRLLFVEEDAVVCVRRWARLLEPASADGAQLSDLFDADSAAMLEGGVDTAPVAAARAALSAFTASIERDQLPLARQAAGLPHARFSHSAATREEYFLAVPHGHAVPPDWVRVGQTKAHVRYRPPQLAAALVELALLRERLAAAVGEAWAALQRRVAERMPQLRAWVDRLAQLDALLALARLAATDGYCAPRLLPPTAAARLCIEEGRHPLLEAFAPHGRVVVPNDLCLGEEGAAGEEEGGEGGAGGARPRCLIVTGPNAGGKSAGLIAWMAQIGSFVPARRCELTPMLQIHTRMGAADSICNGLSTLASELTSASEALAVACPRSLVLFDELGRGTASHDGAAIAHATLAHIATVTRSLCLFTTHYPEVAGLATALPKHIAVCHMAVMQPSRNSGSTSRPNTPTVSGSHPSADQREPPVELLYRVAEGFGSGSFGIQTGASAGLPPKLLQSAEEHSKKLEQRARSRQQESMLLVLGAKVMMHLKESGANLGGAQVGTTKETTRILQLEVASALQHVF
;
A
#
# COMPACT_ATOMS: atom_id res chain seq x y z
N MET A 1 -42.91 -19.90 -3.46
CA MET A 1 -42.45 -18.65 -2.78
C MET A 1 -43.25 -18.29 -1.52
N ALA A 2 -44.57 -18.55 -1.43
CA ALA A 2 -45.36 -18.23 -0.23
C ALA A 2 -44.99 -19.04 1.05
N MET A 3 -44.47 -20.26 0.93
CA MET A 3 -44.00 -21.05 2.09
C MET A 3 -42.65 -20.59 2.67
N ALA A 4 -41.84 -19.83 1.92
CA ALA A 4 -40.55 -19.33 2.38
C ALA A 4 -40.70 -18.06 3.26
N GLN A 5 -41.72 -17.23 3.00
CA GLN A 5 -42.03 -16.04 3.80
C GLN A 5 -42.61 -16.38 5.19
N SER A 6 -43.38 -17.48 5.30
CA SER A 6 -43.95 -17.94 6.58
C SER A 6 -42.90 -18.42 7.59
N LYS A 7 -41.79 -19.01 7.13
CA LYS A 7 -40.70 -19.48 7.99
C LYS A 7 -39.77 -18.36 8.47
N LEU A 8 -39.58 -17.31 7.66
CA LEU A 8 -38.80 -16.13 8.04
C LEU A 8 -39.53 -15.24 9.06
N SER A 9 -40.85 -15.09 8.93
CA SER A 9 -41.68 -14.34 9.90
C SER A 9 -41.65 -14.95 11.31
N LYS A 10 -41.68 -16.29 11.42
CA LYS A 10 -41.60 -16.99 12.73
C LYS A 10 -40.19 -16.93 13.34
N TYR A 11 -39.15 -16.82 12.51
CA TYR A 11 -37.76 -16.71 12.96
C TYR A 11 -37.44 -15.33 13.57
N PHE A 12 -38.05 -14.25 13.07
CA PHE A 12 -37.88 -12.90 13.64
C PHE A 12 -38.79 -12.64 14.86
N ALA A 13 -39.95 -13.28 14.95
CA ALA A 13 -40.86 -13.13 16.10
C ALA A 13 -40.29 -13.76 17.40
N SER A 14 -39.54 -14.86 17.32
CA SER A 14 -39.02 -15.53 18.53
C SER A 14 -37.80 -14.83 19.15
N ARG A 15 -37.14 -13.92 18.42
CA ARG A 15 -35.93 -13.22 18.89
C ARG A 15 -36.22 -11.82 19.44
N ALA A 16 -37.44 -11.31 19.24
CA ALA A 16 -37.88 -10.00 19.75
C ALA A 16 -38.43 -10.07 21.19
N GLN A 17 -38.71 -11.26 21.75
CA GLN A 17 -39.30 -11.42 23.09
C GLN A 17 -38.30 -11.69 24.23
N SER A 18 -36.98 -11.75 23.99
CA SER A 18 -36.01 -12.05 25.06
C SER A 18 -35.13 -10.88 25.52
N LYS A 19 -35.36 -9.65 25.04
CA LYS A 19 -34.52 -8.46 25.40
C LYS A 19 -35.31 -7.16 25.56
N ALA A 20 -36.52 -7.23 26.13
CA ALA A 20 -37.29 -6.04 26.47
C ALA A 20 -38.14 -6.27 27.73
N SER A 21 -37.51 -6.49 28.88
CA SER A 21 -38.16 -6.23 30.17
C SER A 21 -37.11 -6.17 31.28
N SER A 22 -36.62 -4.96 31.58
CA SER A 22 -36.22 -4.55 32.94
C SER A 22 -35.49 -3.19 32.94
N TYR A 23 -36.07 -2.14 32.36
CA TYR A 23 -35.67 -0.78 32.72
C TYR A 23 -36.89 0.15 32.61
N PHE A 24 -37.12 0.90 33.69
CA PHE A 24 -38.19 1.89 33.96
C PHE A 24 -39.46 1.39 34.67
N ALA A 25 -39.47 1.54 36.00
CA ALA A 25 -40.57 2.18 36.71
C ALA A 25 -40.09 2.75 38.06
N VAL A 26 -40.18 4.07 38.20
CA VAL A 26 -40.07 4.82 39.46
C VAL A 26 -41.50 5.18 39.90
N ARG A 27 -41.91 4.87 41.13
CA ARG A 27 -42.63 5.77 42.08
C ARG A 27 -43.15 5.08 43.36
N SER A 28 -42.71 5.64 44.49
CA SER A 28 -43.43 6.03 45.74
C SER A 28 -44.43 5.10 46.48
N SER A 29 -44.03 4.77 47.73
CA SER A 29 -44.73 4.88 49.04
C SER A 29 -46.10 4.19 49.30
N THR A 30 -46.20 3.35 50.33
CA THR A 30 -46.63 3.68 51.72
C THR A 30 -46.73 2.43 52.61
N ALA A 31 -46.76 2.68 53.93
CA ALA A 31 -46.47 1.85 55.10
C ALA A 31 -47.49 0.75 55.51
N HIS A 32 -47.03 -0.29 56.23
CA HIS A 32 -47.36 -0.54 57.65
C HIS A 32 -46.52 -1.67 58.30
N ASP A 33 -46.14 -1.41 59.55
CA ASP A 33 -45.31 -2.13 60.56
C ASP A 33 -46.07 -3.31 61.25
N PRO A 34 -45.58 -3.96 62.34
CA PRO A 34 -44.30 -4.67 62.57
C PRO A 34 -44.50 -6.00 63.36
N ALA A 35 -43.51 -6.90 63.48
CA ALA A 35 -43.36 -7.76 64.68
C ALA A 35 -42.04 -8.57 64.76
N ALA A 36 -41.30 -8.27 65.84
CA ALA A 36 -40.55 -9.15 66.75
C ALA A 36 -39.34 -9.99 66.26
N ALA A 37 -38.16 -9.59 66.74
CA ALA A 37 -36.92 -10.37 66.83
C ALA A 37 -36.50 -10.56 68.31
N PRO A 38 -35.80 -11.65 68.69
CA PRO A 38 -35.00 -11.75 69.91
C PRO A 38 -33.47 -11.81 69.62
N PRO A 39 -32.59 -11.70 70.63
CA PRO A 39 -31.50 -10.72 70.62
C PRO A 39 -30.09 -11.23 70.24
N SER A 40 -29.27 -10.23 69.93
CA SER A 40 -27.88 -10.23 69.48
C SER A 40 -26.85 -10.85 70.44
N LYS A 41 -25.99 -11.73 69.91
CA LYS A 41 -24.60 -11.91 70.36
C LYS A 41 -23.67 -11.18 69.39
N ARG A 42 -22.84 -10.26 69.90
CA ARG A 42 -21.84 -9.50 69.13
C ARG A 42 -20.83 -10.46 68.44
N PRO A 43 -20.61 -10.36 67.12
CA PRO A 43 -19.39 -10.87 66.49
C PRO A 43 -18.31 -9.77 66.45
N ARG A 44 -17.05 -10.21 66.58
CA ARG A 44 -15.81 -9.43 66.41
C ARG A 44 -15.81 -8.59 65.11
N PRO A 45 -15.06 -7.48 65.07
CA PRO A 45 -14.89 -6.73 63.82
C PRO A 45 -14.22 -7.62 62.75
N PRO A 46 -14.65 -7.54 61.49
CA PRO A 46 -13.98 -8.23 60.39
C PRO A 46 -12.58 -7.61 60.15
N PRO A 47 -11.60 -8.40 59.66
CA PRO A 47 -10.36 -7.84 59.18
C PRO A 47 -10.64 -6.85 58.03
N ALA A 48 -9.87 -5.77 57.98
CA ALA A 48 -10.03 -4.67 57.02
C ALA A 48 -10.19 -5.20 55.59
N ALA A 49 -11.21 -4.71 54.89
CA ALA A 49 -11.40 -4.97 53.46
C ALA A 49 -10.19 -4.39 52.68
N PRO A 50 -9.66 -5.11 51.66
CA PRO A 50 -8.65 -4.54 50.78
C PRO A 50 -9.23 -3.30 50.08
N ALA A 51 -8.46 -2.21 50.06
CA ALA A 51 -8.86 -0.95 49.46
C ALA A 51 -9.32 -1.16 48.01
N ALA A 52 -10.47 -0.59 47.64
CA ALA A 52 -11.03 -0.69 46.30
C ALA A 52 -9.99 -0.34 45.22
N ALA A 53 -9.92 -1.17 44.17
CA ALA A 53 -9.00 -0.98 43.07
C ALA A 53 -9.36 0.33 42.33
N PRO A 54 -8.42 1.28 42.18
CA PRO A 54 -8.72 2.55 41.54
C PRO A 54 -8.90 2.36 40.04
N ARG A 55 -10.11 2.67 39.53
CA ARG A 55 -10.45 2.58 38.11
C ARG A 55 -9.54 3.51 37.28
N GLY A 56 -8.89 2.96 36.26
CA GLY A 56 -8.10 3.73 35.30
C GLY A 56 -6.65 4.02 35.70
N LEU A 57 -6.13 3.42 36.78
CA LEU A 57 -4.70 3.55 37.10
C LEU A 57 -3.84 2.57 36.27
N SER A 58 -2.63 3.04 35.93
CA SER A 58 -1.60 2.18 35.34
C SER A 58 -1.13 1.13 36.35
N VAL A 59 -0.65 0.00 35.85
CA VAL A 59 -0.12 -1.09 36.69
C VAL A 59 1.00 -0.59 37.62
N ALA A 60 1.85 0.33 37.14
CA ALA A 60 2.91 0.95 37.93
C ALA A 60 2.36 1.86 39.05
N ALA A 61 1.30 2.62 38.79
CA ALA A 61 0.67 3.47 39.79
C ALA A 61 0.00 2.65 40.91
N VAL A 62 -0.61 1.51 40.57
CA VAL A 62 -1.15 0.58 41.57
C VAL A 62 -0.03 -0.04 42.40
N ALA A 63 1.07 -0.49 41.78
CA ALA A 63 2.21 -1.05 42.49
C ALA A 63 2.87 -0.04 43.45
N ALA A 64 2.97 1.23 43.05
CA ALA A 64 3.50 2.29 43.90
C ALA A 64 2.59 2.60 45.11
N ARG A 65 1.27 2.42 44.97
CA ARG A 65 0.29 2.69 46.03
C ARG A 65 0.11 1.54 47.02
N VAL A 66 0.12 0.30 46.53
CA VAL A 66 -0.12 -0.92 47.32
C VAL A 66 1.18 -1.46 47.93
N GLY A 67 2.33 -1.14 47.33
CA GLY A 67 3.63 -1.67 47.75
C GLY A 67 3.89 -3.06 47.16
N ALA A 68 5.14 -3.31 46.74
CA ALA A 68 5.50 -4.51 45.98
C ALA A 68 5.26 -5.83 46.76
N ALA A 69 5.33 -5.80 48.09
CA ALA A 69 5.15 -6.98 48.94
C ALA A 69 3.69 -7.44 49.09
N GLU A 70 2.72 -6.55 48.87
CA GLU A 70 1.28 -6.88 48.97
C GLU A 70 0.70 -7.40 47.64
N LEU A 71 1.40 -7.20 46.53
CA LEU A 71 1.02 -7.74 45.22
C LEU A 71 1.18 -9.26 45.17
N THR A 72 0.25 -9.95 44.51
CA THR A 72 0.39 -11.38 44.25
C THR A 72 1.61 -11.66 43.36
N PRO A 73 2.20 -12.87 43.41
CA PRO A 73 3.38 -13.17 42.59
C PRO A 73 3.15 -12.98 41.07
N LEU A 74 1.92 -13.19 40.59
CA LEU A 74 1.56 -12.89 39.21
C LEU A 74 1.53 -11.38 38.94
N GLU A 75 0.94 -10.58 39.83
CA GLU A 75 0.91 -9.12 39.70
C GLU A 75 2.32 -8.51 39.72
N GLN A 76 3.21 -9.03 40.58
CA GLN A 76 4.63 -8.64 40.58
C GLN A 76 5.32 -8.93 39.24
N GLN A 77 5.07 -10.12 38.65
CA GLN A 77 5.56 -10.43 37.30
C GLN A 77 4.97 -9.48 36.24
N VAL A 78 3.68 -9.16 36.32
CA VAL A 78 3.01 -8.24 35.38
C VAL A 78 3.62 -6.84 35.45
N VAL A 79 3.91 -6.32 36.65
CA VAL A 79 4.61 -5.04 36.84
C VAL A 79 5.98 -5.06 36.17
N HIS A 80 6.75 -6.14 36.36
CA HIS A 80 8.06 -6.30 35.73
C HIS A 80 7.98 -6.42 34.19
N LEU A 81 7.03 -7.19 33.66
CA LEU A 81 6.83 -7.32 32.22
C LEU A 81 6.40 -5.98 31.59
N LYS A 82 5.53 -5.23 32.27
CA LYS A 82 5.06 -3.93 31.80
C LYS A 82 6.18 -2.88 31.78
N SER A 83 7.09 -2.91 32.76
CA SER A 83 8.25 -1.99 32.77
C SER A 83 9.23 -2.27 31.63
N SER A 84 9.35 -3.53 31.19
CA SER A 84 10.17 -3.90 30.02
C SER A 84 9.55 -3.49 28.68
N THR A 85 8.23 -3.23 28.64
CA THR A 85 7.48 -2.92 27.41
C THR A 85 6.61 -1.66 27.53
N PRO A 86 7.22 -0.48 27.78
CA PRO A 86 6.47 0.75 27.98
C PRO A 86 5.66 1.14 26.73
N GLY A 87 4.42 1.56 26.95
CA GLY A 87 3.48 2.00 25.90
C GLY A 87 2.95 0.89 24.99
N ALA A 88 3.16 -0.40 25.35
CA ALA A 88 2.49 -1.53 24.70
C ALA A 88 1.39 -2.10 25.61
N LEU A 89 0.26 -2.49 25.03
CA LEU A 89 -0.77 -3.28 25.69
C LEU A 89 -0.22 -4.69 25.93
N LEU A 90 -0.12 -5.09 27.20
CA LEU A 90 0.47 -6.36 27.61
C LEU A 90 -0.58 -7.46 27.73
N LEU A 91 -0.46 -8.50 26.91
CA LEU A 91 -1.24 -9.73 26.98
C LEU A 91 -0.40 -10.82 27.65
N VAL A 92 -0.85 -11.31 28.79
CA VAL A 92 -0.13 -12.31 29.59
C VAL A 92 -0.85 -13.65 29.53
N GLU A 93 -0.10 -14.71 29.19
CA GLU A 93 -0.62 -16.07 29.16
C GLU A 93 -0.82 -16.61 30.59
N VAL A 94 -2.06 -16.96 30.91
CA VAL A 94 -2.47 -17.53 32.20
C VAL A 94 -3.30 -18.79 31.94
N GLY A 95 -2.60 -19.91 31.80
CA GLY A 95 -3.23 -21.19 31.46
C GLY A 95 -3.83 -21.15 30.06
N TYR A 96 -5.15 -21.32 29.94
CA TYR A 96 -5.85 -21.38 28.65
C TYR A 96 -6.39 -20.03 28.15
N LYS A 97 -6.01 -18.91 28.80
CA LYS A 97 -6.46 -17.55 28.44
C LYS A 97 -5.28 -16.57 28.38
N TYR A 98 -5.45 -15.52 27.60
CA TYR A 98 -4.66 -14.29 27.71
C TYR A 98 -5.43 -13.26 28.52
N LEU A 99 -4.73 -12.66 29.49
CA LEU A 99 -5.25 -11.60 30.36
C LEU A 99 -4.45 -10.32 30.17
N ALA A 100 -5.15 -9.18 30.17
CA ALA A 100 -4.58 -7.84 30.31
C ALA A 100 -4.92 -7.30 31.71
N PHE A 101 -4.11 -6.37 32.21
CA PHE A 101 -4.18 -5.88 33.60
C PHE A 101 -4.15 -4.35 33.67
N GLY A 102 -4.86 -3.77 34.64
CA GLY A 102 -4.89 -2.32 34.88
C GLY A 102 -5.50 -1.54 33.71
N GLU A 103 -4.83 -0.48 33.26
CA GLU A 103 -5.23 0.32 32.09
C GLU A 103 -5.39 -0.52 30.80
N ASP A 104 -4.51 -1.52 30.61
CA ASP A 104 -4.54 -2.40 29.44
C ASP A 104 -5.83 -3.25 29.39
N ALA A 105 -6.38 -3.60 30.56
CA ALA A 105 -7.64 -4.33 30.65
C ALA A 105 -8.82 -3.49 30.15
N LEU A 106 -8.81 -2.18 30.44
CA LEU A 106 -9.85 -1.24 30.00
C LEU A 106 -9.74 -0.98 28.49
N GLU A 107 -8.53 -0.82 27.97
CA GLU A 107 -8.29 -0.70 26.52
C GLU A 107 -8.74 -1.97 25.78
N LEU A 108 -8.40 -3.15 26.32
CA LEU A 108 -8.83 -4.43 25.79
C LEU A 108 -10.35 -4.58 25.78
N ALA A 109 -11.01 -4.20 26.88
CA ALA A 109 -12.46 -4.22 27.03
C ALA A 109 -13.16 -3.34 25.99
N ALA A 110 -12.73 -2.08 25.87
CA ALA A 110 -13.27 -1.14 24.89
C ALA A 110 -13.02 -1.61 23.45
N ALA A 111 -11.85 -2.23 23.20
CA ALA A 111 -11.51 -2.70 21.87
C ALA A 111 -12.30 -3.95 21.46
N LEU A 112 -12.46 -4.92 22.35
CA LEU A 112 -12.98 -6.23 22.01
C LEU A 112 -14.44 -6.44 22.39
N ASP A 113 -15.07 -5.46 23.03
CA ASP A 113 -16.41 -5.56 23.62
C ASP A 113 -16.46 -6.73 24.63
N VAL A 114 -15.46 -6.74 25.52
CA VAL A 114 -15.35 -7.72 26.63
C VAL A 114 -15.43 -6.99 27.96
N GLU A 115 -15.91 -7.68 29.00
CA GLU A 115 -16.03 -7.09 30.33
C GLU A 115 -14.67 -7.02 31.04
N ALA A 116 -14.35 -5.85 31.61
CA ALA A 116 -13.25 -5.68 32.55
C ALA A 116 -13.79 -5.68 33.98
N PHE A 117 -13.23 -6.53 34.83
CA PHE A 117 -13.64 -6.67 36.23
C PHE A 117 -12.47 -6.54 37.19
N GLU A 118 -12.75 -6.20 38.44
CA GLU A 118 -11.73 -6.06 39.49
C GLU A 118 -11.32 -7.46 39.99
N ARG A 119 -10.02 -7.71 40.05
CA ARG A 119 -9.46 -8.94 40.63
C ARG A 119 -8.22 -8.58 41.46
N ASN A 120 -8.30 -8.84 42.76
CA ASN A 120 -7.28 -8.42 43.73
C ASN A 120 -7.06 -6.89 43.66
N HIS A 121 -5.90 -6.45 43.19
CA HIS A 121 -5.50 -5.04 43.16
C HIS A 121 -5.64 -4.39 41.77
N LEU A 122 -5.92 -5.17 40.72
CA LEU A 122 -5.92 -4.72 39.32
C LEU A 122 -7.26 -4.99 38.61
N MET A 123 -7.59 -4.14 37.63
CA MET A 123 -8.60 -4.46 36.61
C MET A 123 -8.08 -5.58 35.71
N VAL A 124 -8.93 -6.52 35.31
CA VAL A 124 -8.58 -7.65 34.45
C VAL A 124 -9.62 -7.83 33.35
N ALA A 125 -9.14 -8.05 32.13
CA ALA A 125 -9.94 -8.45 30.97
C ALA A 125 -9.17 -9.51 30.18
N GLY A 126 -9.87 -10.40 29.45
CA GLY A 126 -9.16 -11.45 28.72
C GLY A 126 -10.02 -12.33 27.83
N PHE A 127 -9.35 -13.18 27.05
CA PHE A 127 -9.96 -14.07 26.05
C PHE A 127 -9.19 -15.39 25.92
N PRO A 128 -9.78 -16.45 25.32
CA PRO A 128 -9.12 -17.76 25.17
C PRO A 128 -7.89 -17.75 24.24
N THR A 129 -6.89 -18.58 24.52
CA THR A 129 -5.60 -18.64 23.77
C THR A 129 -5.78 -18.81 22.25
N HIS A 130 -6.68 -19.69 21.81
CA HIS A 130 -6.95 -19.93 20.38
C HIS A 130 -7.48 -18.71 19.60
N ARG A 131 -7.91 -17.63 20.28
CA ARG A 131 -8.39 -16.38 19.67
C ARG A 131 -7.32 -15.29 19.60
N LEU A 132 -6.09 -15.57 20.03
CA LEU A 132 -4.99 -14.59 20.12
C LEU A 132 -4.77 -13.82 18.82
N CYS A 133 -4.58 -14.52 17.69
CA CYS A 133 -4.30 -13.87 16.41
C CYS A 133 -5.40 -12.89 15.99
N VAL A 134 -6.67 -13.28 16.18
CA VAL A 134 -7.84 -12.47 15.83
C VAL A 134 -7.89 -11.18 16.67
N HIS A 135 -7.64 -11.31 17.97
CA HIS A 135 -7.73 -10.18 18.89
C HIS A 135 -6.54 -9.23 18.79
N ILE A 136 -5.32 -9.74 18.58
CA ILE A 136 -4.17 -8.89 18.27
C ILE A 136 -4.45 -8.06 17.01
N ARG A 137 -4.93 -8.69 15.92
CA ARG A 137 -5.24 -7.95 14.68
C ARG A 137 -6.21 -6.78 14.92
N ARG A 138 -7.28 -7.00 15.70
CA ARG A 138 -8.25 -5.94 16.05
C ARG A 138 -7.62 -4.80 16.85
N LEU A 139 -6.73 -5.11 17.78
CA LEU A 139 -6.01 -4.10 18.57
C LEU A 139 -5.06 -3.27 17.69
N LEU A 140 -4.31 -3.94 16.82
CA LEU A 140 -3.35 -3.27 15.93
C LEU A 140 -4.01 -2.33 14.91
N HIS A 141 -5.20 -2.68 14.40
CA HIS A 141 -5.95 -1.80 13.47
C HIS A 141 -6.45 -0.51 14.15
N ARG A 142 -6.60 -0.52 15.48
CA ARG A 142 -6.87 0.68 16.27
C ARG A 142 -5.61 1.51 16.58
N GLY A 143 -4.44 1.07 16.13
CA GLY A 143 -3.16 1.75 16.36
C GLY A 143 -2.43 1.32 17.64
N ALA A 144 -2.92 0.31 18.36
CA ALA A 144 -2.27 -0.20 19.56
C ALA A 144 -0.94 -0.91 19.22
N ARG A 145 0.02 -0.84 20.14
CA ARG A 145 1.22 -1.70 20.16
C ARG A 145 0.95 -2.81 21.16
N VAL A 146 1.15 -4.07 20.80
CA VAL A 146 0.75 -5.22 21.64
C VAL A 146 1.96 -6.07 21.99
N ALA A 147 2.20 -6.30 23.27
CA ALA A 147 3.22 -7.23 23.78
C ALA A 147 2.56 -8.53 24.24
N VAL A 148 3.13 -9.68 23.84
CA VAL A 148 2.62 -11.01 24.22
C VAL A 148 3.64 -11.68 25.13
N ALA A 149 3.26 -11.90 26.38
CA ALA A 149 4.05 -12.61 27.37
C ALA A 149 3.57 -14.05 27.53
N ARG A 150 4.50 -15.01 27.51
CA ARG A 150 4.24 -16.45 27.55
C ARG A 150 4.92 -17.14 28.72
N GLN A 151 4.41 -18.31 29.09
CA GLN A 151 5.02 -19.16 30.10
C GLN A 151 6.22 -19.89 29.50
N ARG A 152 7.39 -19.79 30.15
CA ARG A 152 8.64 -20.42 29.68
C ARG A 152 8.73 -21.90 30.03
N GLU A 153 8.12 -22.29 31.14
CA GLU A 153 8.17 -23.66 31.70
C GLU A 153 6.86 -24.40 31.46
N THR A 154 6.95 -25.66 31.02
CA THR A 154 5.80 -26.55 30.95
C THR A 154 5.48 -27.13 32.33
N ALA A 155 4.22 -27.54 32.53
CA ALA A 155 3.81 -28.17 33.79
C ALA A 155 4.57 -29.48 34.07
N ALA A 156 4.98 -30.22 33.02
CA ALA A 156 5.74 -31.45 33.14
C ALA A 156 7.21 -31.20 33.55
N ALA A 157 7.88 -30.25 32.91
CA ALA A 157 9.25 -29.86 33.26
C ALA A 157 9.34 -29.35 34.71
N ARG A 158 8.33 -28.59 35.17
CA ARG A 158 8.26 -28.10 36.55
C ARG A 158 7.98 -29.19 37.57
N ALA A 159 7.10 -30.13 37.25
CA ALA A 159 6.80 -31.26 38.14
C ALA A 159 8.02 -32.17 38.37
N HIS A 160 8.98 -32.16 37.45
CA HIS A 160 10.21 -32.95 37.52
C HIS A 160 11.37 -32.21 38.23
N ALA A 161 11.31 -30.88 38.37
CA ALA A 161 12.44 -30.05 38.83
C ALA A 161 12.44 -29.73 40.34
N ASP A 162 11.63 -30.41 41.17
CA ASP A 162 11.47 -30.14 42.63
C ASP A 162 11.02 -28.70 43.00
N GLU A 163 10.52 -27.92 42.03
CA GLU A 163 10.06 -26.53 42.19
C GLU A 163 8.53 -26.42 42.10
N ALA A 164 7.82 -27.38 42.69
CA ALA A 164 6.36 -27.52 42.59
C ALA A 164 5.56 -26.36 43.22
N GLY A 165 6.19 -25.40 43.92
CA GLY A 165 5.52 -24.27 44.59
C GLY A 165 5.63 -22.88 43.94
N ARG A 166 6.57 -22.66 43.00
CA ARG A 166 6.83 -21.32 42.44
C ARG A 166 5.86 -20.92 41.31
N PRO A 167 5.47 -19.65 41.15
CA PRO A 167 4.65 -19.23 40.00
C PRO A 167 5.42 -19.48 38.69
N PHE A 168 4.71 -19.91 37.64
CA PHE A 168 5.30 -20.07 36.30
C PHE A 168 6.02 -18.78 35.87
N VAL A 169 7.28 -18.90 35.44
CA VAL A 169 8.05 -17.76 34.92
C VAL A 169 7.50 -17.38 33.55
N ARG A 170 7.37 -16.07 33.33
CA ARG A 170 6.84 -15.50 32.08
C ARG A 170 7.80 -14.49 31.51
N GLU A 171 7.92 -14.49 30.19
CA GLU A 171 8.77 -13.58 29.44
C GLU A 171 8.00 -13.03 28.25
N VAL A 172 8.34 -11.81 27.83
CA VAL A 172 7.77 -11.22 26.61
C VAL A 172 8.33 -11.98 25.41
N ALA A 173 7.48 -12.76 24.76
CA ALA A 173 7.86 -13.56 23.61
C ALA A 173 7.94 -12.70 22.33
N ALA A 174 7.04 -11.73 22.18
CA ALA A 174 7.04 -10.84 21.03
C ALA A 174 6.30 -9.52 21.30
N VAL A 175 6.66 -8.48 20.56
CA VAL A 175 5.96 -7.20 20.50
C VAL A 175 5.57 -6.90 19.06
N PHE A 176 4.29 -6.64 18.85
CA PHE A 176 3.70 -6.41 17.54
C PHE A 176 3.16 -4.99 17.40
N THR A 177 3.32 -4.47 16.21
CA THR A 177 2.63 -3.29 15.65
C THR A 177 1.95 -3.72 14.36
N LEU A 178 1.09 -2.87 13.78
CA LEU A 178 0.45 -3.19 12.51
C LEU A 178 1.46 -3.50 11.39
N ALA A 179 2.62 -2.82 11.39
CA ALA A 179 3.69 -3.02 10.40
C ALA A 179 4.52 -4.30 10.62
N THR A 180 4.61 -4.77 11.86
CA THR A 180 5.46 -5.91 12.25
C THR A 180 4.67 -7.19 12.51
N PHE A 181 3.34 -7.14 12.39
CA PHE A 181 2.47 -8.26 12.70
C PHE A 181 2.45 -9.34 11.62
N VAL A 182 2.65 -10.57 12.09
CA VAL A 182 2.63 -11.79 11.31
C VAL A 182 1.83 -12.81 12.10
N ALA A 183 0.71 -13.29 11.54
CA ALA A 183 -0.17 -14.23 12.23
C ALA A 183 0.58 -15.52 12.62
N GLU A 184 1.44 -16.03 11.74
CA GLU A 184 2.23 -17.23 11.99
C GLU A 184 3.31 -17.03 13.04
N ALA A 185 3.83 -15.81 13.25
CA ALA A 185 4.74 -15.52 14.36
C ALA A 185 4.04 -15.58 15.72
N VAL A 186 2.74 -15.25 15.76
CA VAL A 186 1.89 -15.42 16.95
C VAL A 186 1.64 -16.91 17.25
N GLU A 187 1.50 -17.71 16.20
CA GLU A 187 1.24 -19.16 16.25
C GLU A 187 2.50 -20.01 16.49
N ALA A 188 3.65 -19.66 15.92
CA ALA A 188 4.97 -20.23 16.24
C ALA A 188 5.32 -20.04 17.71
N ALA A 189 4.72 -19.03 18.31
CA ALA A 189 4.84 -18.79 19.71
C ALA A 189 3.78 -19.60 20.53
N GLY A 190 2.85 -20.36 19.91
CA GLY A 190 2.15 -21.49 20.58
C GLY A 190 0.62 -21.63 20.39
N CYS A 191 0.04 -21.38 19.21
CA CYS A 191 -1.41 -21.59 18.98
C CYS A 191 -1.71 -22.20 17.60
N ALA A 192 -2.65 -23.13 17.55
CA ALA A 192 -3.28 -23.58 16.30
C ALA A 192 -4.52 -22.72 16.03
N ALA A 193 -4.51 -21.94 14.96
CA ALA A 193 -5.69 -21.24 14.47
C ALA A 193 -6.05 -21.75 13.07
N ALA A 194 -7.36 -21.77 12.80
CA ALA A 194 -7.92 -22.09 11.50
C ALA A 194 -7.42 -21.10 10.43
N HIS A 195 -7.13 -21.63 9.25
CA HIS A 195 -6.78 -20.87 8.05
C HIS A 195 -7.92 -19.95 7.61
N GLU A 196 -8.00 -18.75 8.18
CA GLU A 196 -8.71 -17.63 7.57
C GLU A 196 -7.71 -16.49 7.31
N GLU A 197 -7.01 -16.60 6.19
CA GLU A 197 -6.30 -15.46 5.62
C GLU A 197 -7.31 -14.50 5.01
N ALA A 198 -7.84 -13.60 5.86
CA ALA A 198 -8.75 -12.57 5.40
C ALA A 198 -8.03 -11.62 4.43
N ALA A 199 -8.53 -11.64 3.19
CA ALA A 199 -8.28 -10.78 2.03
C ALA A 199 -8.56 -9.27 2.26
N HIS A 200 -8.34 -8.76 3.47
CA HIS A 200 -8.88 -7.47 3.91
C HIS A 200 -7.88 -6.29 3.92
N ASP A 201 -6.61 -6.50 3.58
CA ASP A 201 -5.58 -5.44 3.60
C ASP A 201 -5.06 -5.07 2.20
N ALA A 202 -5.82 -5.36 1.13
CA ALA A 202 -5.36 -5.13 -0.24
C ALA A 202 -4.99 -3.66 -0.54
N ALA A 203 -5.63 -2.70 0.15
CA ALA A 203 -5.50 -1.27 -0.13
C ALA A 203 -4.20 -0.62 0.38
N ARG A 204 -3.57 -1.13 1.45
CA ARG A 204 -2.36 -0.51 2.04
C ARG A 204 -1.38 -1.57 2.54
N PRO A 205 -0.12 -1.58 2.05
CA PRO A 205 0.88 -2.50 2.57
C PRO A 205 1.21 -2.13 4.03
N PRO A 206 1.41 -3.11 4.93
CA PRO A 206 1.83 -2.88 6.31
C PRO A 206 3.32 -2.51 6.39
N LEU A 207 3.71 -1.46 5.65
CA LEU A 207 5.09 -1.05 5.51
C LEU A 207 5.57 -0.30 6.77
N LEU A 208 6.65 -0.79 7.38
CA LEU A 208 7.42 -0.08 8.39
C LEU A 208 8.49 0.77 7.68
N LEU A 209 8.36 2.10 7.73
CA LEU A 209 9.32 3.01 7.11
C LEU A 209 10.21 3.63 8.19
N CYS A 210 11.53 3.61 8.02
CA CYS A 210 12.46 4.36 8.83
C CYS A 210 13.06 5.50 8.01
N ALA A 211 13.10 6.69 8.59
CA ALA A 211 13.67 7.87 7.94
C ALA A 211 14.83 8.43 8.77
N PHE A 212 15.92 8.77 8.10
CA PHE A 212 17.08 9.45 8.68
C PHE A 212 17.42 10.68 7.84
N GLU A 213 17.79 11.76 8.52
CA GLU A 213 18.13 13.05 7.92
C GLU A 213 19.56 13.41 8.30
N ALA A 214 20.34 13.84 7.31
CA ALA A 214 21.69 14.36 7.48
C ALA A 214 21.86 15.68 6.73
N PRO A 215 22.72 16.60 7.20
CA PRO A 215 23.04 17.82 6.46
C PRO A 215 23.75 17.47 5.14
N ALA A 216 23.41 18.19 4.06
CA ALA A 216 24.04 18.04 2.75
C ALA A 216 24.33 19.41 2.13
N ALA A 217 25.22 19.47 1.13
CA ALA A 217 25.51 20.72 0.43
C ALA A 217 24.24 21.27 -0.23
N GLY A 218 23.82 22.48 0.16
CA GLY A 218 22.62 23.13 -0.37
C GLY A 218 21.28 22.60 0.18
N GLY A 219 21.28 21.64 1.11
CA GLY A 219 20.05 20.99 1.57
C GLY A 219 20.21 19.99 2.71
N VAL A 220 19.36 18.97 2.67
CA VAL A 220 19.42 17.81 3.56
C VAL A 220 19.41 16.52 2.74
N ALA A 221 20.21 15.55 3.14
CA ALA A 221 20.14 14.19 2.63
C ALA A 221 19.14 13.40 3.47
N LEU A 222 18.09 12.90 2.83
CA LEU A 222 17.10 12.03 3.44
C LEU A 222 17.34 10.59 2.98
N SER A 223 17.41 9.67 3.93
CA SER A 223 17.47 8.23 3.69
C SER A 223 16.22 7.55 4.22
N LEU A 224 15.52 6.86 3.36
CA LEU A 224 14.30 6.11 3.64
C LEU A 224 14.59 4.61 3.50
N LEU A 225 14.31 3.85 4.55
CA LEU A 225 14.42 2.39 4.55
C LEU A 225 13.08 1.78 4.96
N GLY A 226 12.40 1.16 4.01
CA GLY A 226 11.11 0.50 4.19
C GLY A 226 11.24 -1.00 4.34
N VAL A 227 10.54 -1.60 5.29
CA VAL A 227 10.49 -3.05 5.51
C VAL A 227 9.05 -3.52 5.41
N ASP A 228 8.75 -4.39 4.45
CA ASP A 228 7.50 -5.14 4.41
C ASP A 228 7.74 -6.53 4.99
N VAL A 229 7.32 -6.71 6.24
CA VAL A 229 7.49 -7.96 6.97
C VAL A 229 6.70 -9.12 6.35
N ARG A 230 5.64 -8.85 5.56
CA ARG A 230 4.83 -9.90 4.93
C ARG A 230 5.55 -10.50 3.73
N SER A 231 6.06 -9.67 2.82
CA SER A 231 6.81 -10.12 1.63
C SER A 231 8.29 -10.38 1.91
N GLY A 232 8.82 -9.85 3.02
CA GLY A 232 10.24 -9.90 3.36
C GLY A 232 11.09 -8.94 2.53
N GLY A 233 10.49 -8.02 1.78
CA GLY A 233 11.19 -7.01 0.98
C GLY A 233 11.67 -5.84 1.81
N VAL A 234 12.88 -5.37 1.54
CA VAL A 234 13.50 -4.19 2.15
C VAL A 234 13.78 -3.17 1.05
N SER A 235 13.09 -2.03 1.04
CA SER A 235 13.30 -0.97 0.05
C SER A 235 14.23 0.11 0.60
N VAL A 236 15.26 0.50 -0.15
CA VAL A 236 16.19 1.57 0.24
C VAL A 236 16.14 2.70 -0.78
N GLU A 237 16.09 3.94 -0.27
CA GLU A 237 16.17 5.14 -1.10
C GLU A 237 16.87 6.28 -0.37
N THR A 238 17.79 6.95 -1.05
CA THR A 238 18.48 8.14 -0.52
C THR A 238 18.42 9.25 -1.57
N PHE A 239 18.05 10.45 -1.16
CA PHE A 239 17.95 11.62 -2.02
C PHE A 239 18.29 12.89 -1.24
N VAL A 240 18.71 13.93 -1.95
CA VAL A 240 19.02 15.24 -1.39
C VAL A 240 17.89 16.21 -1.73
N GLU A 241 17.37 16.92 -0.73
CA GLU A 241 16.38 17.98 -0.92
C GLU A 241 16.93 19.33 -0.49
N PRO A 242 16.68 20.41 -1.26
CA PRO A 242 17.12 21.75 -0.91
C PRO A 242 16.44 22.27 0.37
N HIS A 243 17.01 23.32 0.96
CA HIS A 243 16.43 23.99 2.12
C HIS A 243 15.02 24.52 1.80
N GLY A 244 14.10 24.38 2.77
CA GLY A 244 12.73 24.91 2.64
C GLY A 244 11.74 24.06 1.83
N ARG A 245 12.18 22.98 1.16
CA ARG A 245 11.32 22.12 0.31
C ARG A 245 11.42 20.65 0.71
N ARG A 246 10.27 19.95 0.74
CA ARG A 246 10.17 18.51 1.08
C ARG A 246 9.26 17.76 0.10
N ALA A 247 9.26 18.21 -1.16
CA ALA A 247 8.39 17.71 -2.22
C ALA A 247 8.68 16.24 -2.53
N HIS A 248 9.95 15.84 -2.58
CA HIS A 248 10.31 14.45 -2.85
C HIS A 248 9.89 13.57 -1.69
N LEU A 249 10.18 13.96 -0.44
CA LEU A 249 9.69 13.25 0.75
C LEU A 249 8.17 13.07 0.73
N ARG A 250 7.41 14.14 0.45
CA ARG A 250 5.95 14.08 0.33
C ARG A 250 5.50 13.08 -0.72
N ALA A 251 6.02 13.18 -1.94
CA ALA A 251 5.70 12.27 -3.04
C ALA A 251 6.04 10.81 -2.69
N ARG A 252 7.14 10.56 -1.96
CA ARG A 252 7.50 9.20 -1.50
C ARG A 252 6.56 8.67 -0.44
N LEU A 253 6.13 9.48 0.53
CA LEU A 253 5.12 9.08 1.51
C LEU A 253 3.78 8.77 0.84
N GLU A 254 3.36 9.60 -0.11
CA GLU A 254 2.17 9.38 -0.93
C GLU A 254 2.27 8.17 -1.85
N ALA A 255 3.46 7.75 -2.26
CA ALA A 255 3.70 6.55 -3.07
C ALA A 255 3.85 5.28 -2.24
N LEU A 256 4.35 5.36 -1.00
CA LEU A 256 4.61 4.20 -0.14
C LEU A 256 3.45 3.89 0.82
N LEU A 257 2.69 4.91 1.24
CA LEU A 257 1.62 4.81 2.26
C LEU A 257 2.03 3.97 3.49
N PRO A 258 3.17 4.27 4.16
CA PRO A 258 3.64 3.48 5.31
C PRO A 258 2.61 3.48 6.42
N VAL A 259 2.37 2.34 7.08
CA VAL A 259 1.46 2.28 8.25
C VAL A 259 2.16 2.70 9.53
N GLU A 260 3.48 2.64 9.56
CA GLU A 260 4.31 3.05 10.68
C GLU A 260 5.59 3.74 10.19
N LEU A 261 5.95 4.83 10.87
CA LEU A 261 7.16 5.60 10.61
C LEU A 261 8.06 5.61 11.86
N LEU A 262 9.30 5.16 11.72
CA LEU A 262 10.33 5.17 12.75
C LEU A 262 11.31 6.32 12.50
N LEU A 263 11.38 7.23 13.46
CA LEU A 263 12.12 8.48 13.37
C LEU A 263 13.20 8.59 14.46
N PRO A 264 14.25 9.37 14.24
CA PRO A 264 15.20 9.75 15.29
C PRO A 264 14.53 10.66 16.34
N PRO A 265 15.12 10.83 17.54
CA PRO A 265 14.45 11.51 18.66
C PRO A 265 14.38 13.01 18.42
N ARG A 266 13.39 13.72 18.98
CA ARG A 266 13.27 15.17 18.78
C ARG A 266 14.34 15.92 19.62
N PRO A 267 14.98 16.99 19.11
CA PRO A 267 14.89 17.57 17.77
C PRO A 267 16.08 17.14 16.87
N SER A 268 16.02 15.96 16.25
CA SER A 268 17.04 15.50 15.28
C SER A 268 16.69 15.78 13.82
N LEU A 269 15.41 16.00 13.52
CA LEU A 269 14.92 16.35 12.18
C LEU A 269 14.84 17.87 12.03
N SER A 270 15.05 18.38 10.82
CA SER A 270 14.78 19.80 10.53
C SER A 270 13.32 20.16 10.75
N ALA A 271 13.05 21.43 11.03
CA ALA A 271 11.70 21.93 11.29
C ALA A 271 10.76 21.67 10.10
N GLU A 272 11.30 21.77 8.89
CA GLU A 272 10.63 21.51 7.62
C GLU A 272 10.23 20.05 7.49
N THR A 273 11.17 19.11 7.70
CA THR A 273 10.87 17.67 7.68
C THR A 273 9.83 17.31 8.74
N ALA A 274 10.00 17.82 9.96
CA ALA A 274 9.06 17.56 11.04
C ALA A 274 7.65 18.11 10.76
N ARG A 275 7.53 19.25 10.06
CA ARG A 275 6.25 19.82 9.62
C ARG A 275 5.59 18.94 8.55
N GLU A 276 6.35 18.52 7.55
CA GLU A 276 5.85 17.66 6.46
C GLU A 276 5.32 16.32 6.99
N LEU A 277 6.04 15.69 7.91
CA LEU A 277 5.61 14.42 8.52
C LEU A 277 4.33 14.56 9.35
N ARG A 278 4.16 15.67 10.08
CA ARG A 278 2.92 15.97 10.83
C ARG A 278 1.74 16.20 9.88
N GLN A 279 1.97 16.86 8.75
CA GLN A 279 0.93 17.05 7.75
C GLN A 279 0.49 15.72 7.17
N TYR A 280 1.44 14.87 6.77
CA TYR A 280 1.14 13.55 6.24
C TYR A 280 0.37 12.68 7.25
N GLU A 281 0.70 12.75 8.54
CA GLU A 281 -0.06 12.09 9.60
C GLU A 281 -1.53 12.56 9.63
N HIS A 282 -1.77 13.86 9.50
CA HIS A 282 -3.12 14.42 9.50
C HIS A 282 -3.90 14.06 8.23
N THR A 283 -3.29 14.17 7.05
CA THR A 283 -3.94 13.81 5.77
C THR A 283 -4.28 12.32 5.73
N ALA A 284 -3.38 11.46 6.21
CA ALA A 284 -3.64 10.03 6.33
C ALA A 284 -4.82 9.72 7.26
N ARG A 285 -5.00 10.47 8.36
CA ARG A 285 -6.18 10.35 9.24
C ARG A 285 -7.47 10.82 8.56
N ALA A 286 -7.42 11.96 7.87
CA ALA A 286 -8.58 12.55 7.19
C ALA A 286 -9.06 11.70 5.99
N ALA A 287 -8.16 10.99 5.32
CA ALA A 287 -8.47 10.17 4.15
C ALA A 287 -9.27 8.88 4.45
N GLY A 288 -9.71 8.67 5.71
CA GLY A 288 -10.53 7.51 6.08
C GLY A 288 -9.83 6.16 5.89
N LEU A 289 -8.49 6.15 5.93
CA LEU A 289 -7.70 4.93 5.79
C LEU A 289 -8.04 3.93 6.91
N SER A 290 -8.00 2.63 6.57
CA SER A 290 -8.39 1.53 7.47
C SER A 290 -7.61 1.43 8.78
N ALA A 291 -6.47 2.11 8.88
CA ALA A 291 -5.70 2.26 10.12
C ALA A 291 -4.92 3.61 10.14
N PRO A 292 -4.79 4.26 11.31
CA PRO A 292 -4.01 5.49 11.44
C PRO A 292 -2.51 5.24 11.22
N LEU A 293 -1.80 6.22 10.68
CA LEU A 293 -0.33 6.21 10.66
C LEU A 293 0.20 6.25 12.09
N ARG A 294 1.09 5.32 12.46
CA ARG A 294 1.80 5.33 13.74
C ARG A 294 3.16 6.02 13.58
N LEU A 295 3.39 7.10 14.32
CA LEU A 295 4.71 7.70 14.44
C LEU A 295 5.43 7.16 15.68
N SER A 296 6.65 6.69 15.51
CA SER A 296 7.49 6.16 16.58
C SER A 296 8.88 6.80 16.55
N HIS A 297 9.47 7.00 17.73
CA HIS A 297 10.80 7.58 17.87
C HIS A 297 11.74 6.56 18.53
N ALA A 298 12.93 6.38 17.96
CA ALA A 298 14.01 5.62 18.57
C ALA A 298 15.10 6.55 19.10
N PRO A 299 15.83 6.17 20.17
CA PRO A 299 16.93 6.96 20.70
C PRO A 299 18.11 7.04 19.72
N SER A 300 18.88 8.14 19.76
CA SER A 300 19.93 8.45 18.77
C SER A 300 20.99 7.36 18.63
N HIS A 301 21.35 6.67 19.71
CA HIS A 301 22.36 5.59 19.68
C HIS A 301 21.95 4.42 18.76
N ARG A 302 20.66 4.24 18.48
CA ARG A 302 20.18 3.23 17.53
C ARG A 302 20.38 3.62 16.08
N PHE A 303 20.53 4.90 15.77
CA PHE A 303 20.89 5.40 14.43
C PHE A 303 22.42 5.41 14.23
N SER A 304 23.07 4.31 14.63
CA SER A 304 24.51 4.09 14.46
C SER A 304 24.76 2.84 13.64
N ILE A 305 25.79 2.91 12.78
CA ILE A 305 26.28 1.76 12.03
C ILE A 305 26.83 0.70 12.99
N ASP A 306 27.44 1.10 14.10
CA ASP A 306 27.97 0.17 15.12
C ASP A 306 26.85 -0.64 15.79
N GLU A 307 25.67 -0.05 15.97
CA GLU A 307 24.50 -0.76 16.50
C GLU A 307 23.95 -1.75 15.48
N ALA A 308 23.90 -1.36 14.19
CA ALA A 308 23.50 -2.24 13.10
C ALA A 308 24.43 -3.47 13.02
N LEU A 309 25.74 -3.24 13.08
CA LEU A 309 26.76 -4.29 13.07
C LEU A 309 26.61 -5.23 14.28
N ARG A 310 26.53 -4.70 15.50
CA ARG A 310 26.37 -5.52 16.71
C ARG A 310 25.08 -6.34 16.71
N SER A 311 24.00 -5.80 16.16
CA SER A 311 22.70 -6.48 16.11
C SER A 311 22.63 -7.58 15.04
N LEU A 312 23.18 -7.33 13.85
CA LEU A 312 23.17 -8.29 12.74
C LEU A 312 24.27 -9.36 12.86
N HIS A 313 25.35 -9.01 13.55
CA HIS A 313 26.49 -9.87 13.86
C HIS A 313 26.79 -9.82 15.35
N PRO A 314 26.01 -10.51 16.20
CA PRO A 314 26.43 -10.71 17.58
C PRO A 314 27.79 -11.44 17.54
N PRO A 315 28.77 -11.01 18.36
CA PRO A 315 30.09 -11.65 18.38
C PRO A 315 29.91 -13.15 18.66
N PRO A 316 30.46 -14.05 17.82
CA PRO A 316 30.27 -15.48 18.02
C PRO A 316 30.95 -15.94 19.31
N PRO A 317 30.39 -16.89 20.06
CA PRO A 317 31.18 -17.69 20.98
C PRO A 317 32.18 -18.52 20.15
N ALA A 318 33.45 -18.14 20.16
CA ALA A 318 34.63 -18.93 19.76
C ALA A 318 34.54 -19.81 18.48
N SER A 319 33.85 -19.38 17.41
CA SER A 319 33.75 -20.11 16.14
C SER A 319 34.08 -19.19 14.95
N PRO A 320 34.78 -19.66 13.90
CA PRO A 320 35.14 -18.81 12.76
C PRO A 320 33.89 -18.25 12.08
N ALA A 321 33.94 -16.96 11.72
CA ALA A 321 32.83 -16.26 11.10
C ALA A 321 32.35 -16.99 9.83
N SER A 322 31.07 -17.38 9.79
CA SER A 322 30.51 -18.06 8.63
C SER A 322 30.62 -17.19 7.35
N PRO A 323 30.79 -17.77 6.15
CA PRO A 323 30.79 -17.02 4.88
C PRO A 323 29.52 -16.18 4.67
N ALA A 324 28.38 -16.62 5.22
CA ALA A 324 27.12 -15.88 5.22
C ALA A 324 27.21 -14.60 6.07
N ALA A 325 27.93 -14.63 7.20
CA ALA A 325 28.15 -13.44 8.03
C ALA A 325 29.00 -12.38 7.29
N HIS A 326 30.02 -12.81 6.56
CA HIS A 326 30.85 -11.91 5.77
C HIS A 326 30.07 -11.22 4.63
N ARG A 327 29.22 -11.97 3.91
CA ARG A 327 28.38 -11.39 2.84
C ARG A 327 27.38 -10.34 3.36
N ARG A 328 26.82 -10.54 4.55
CA ARG A 328 25.92 -9.59 5.22
C ARG A 328 26.60 -8.28 5.56
N LEU A 329 27.82 -8.37 6.09
CA LEU A 329 28.65 -7.21 6.38
C LEU A 329 28.93 -6.40 5.10
N LEU A 330 29.33 -7.07 4.02
CA LEU A 330 29.57 -6.42 2.73
C LEU A 330 28.31 -5.74 2.18
N ALA A 331 27.14 -6.36 2.33
CA ALA A 331 25.88 -5.77 1.90
C ALA A 331 25.51 -4.51 2.70
N LEU A 332 25.73 -4.51 4.02
CA LEU A 332 25.51 -3.32 4.85
C LEU A 332 26.46 -2.19 4.48
N LEU A 333 27.74 -2.51 4.21
CA LEU A 333 28.75 -1.53 3.79
C LEU A 333 28.51 -0.97 2.38
N ALA A 334 27.75 -1.68 1.54
CA ALA A 334 27.35 -1.21 0.22
C ALA A 334 26.18 -0.20 0.27
N LEU A 335 25.51 -0.05 1.41
CA LEU A 335 24.41 0.90 1.57
C LEU A 335 24.93 2.33 1.80
N PRO A 336 24.21 3.37 1.36
CA PRO A 336 24.48 4.74 1.77
C PRO A 336 24.47 4.89 3.30
N ASP A 337 25.37 5.73 3.85
CA ASP A 337 25.54 5.92 5.30
C ASP A 337 24.22 6.13 6.06
N GLY A 338 23.33 6.97 5.51
CA GLY A 338 22.02 7.24 6.12
C GLY A 338 21.12 6.01 6.14
N ALA A 339 21.15 5.17 5.10
CA ALA A 339 20.40 3.92 5.05
C ALA A 339 20.99 2.88 6.01
N ALA A 340 22.31 2.76 6.13
CA ALA A 340 22.96 1.89 7.10
C ALA A 340 22.61 2.25 8.56
N ARG A 341 22.45 3.55 8.86
CA ARG A 341 21.96 4.01 10.17
C ARG A 341 20.50 3.64 10.42
N CYS A 342 19.64 3.69 9.39
CA CYS A 342 18.26 3.21 9.50
C CYS A 342 18.19 1.71 9.82
N VAL A 343 19.12 0.89 9.30
CA VAL A 343 19.21 -0.54 9.63
C VAL A 343 19.37 -0.75 11.15
N GLY A 344 20.26 0.02 11.80
CA GLY A 344 20.46 -0.04 13.26
C GLY A 344 19.17 0.28 14.03
N ALA A 345 18.44 1.31 13.61
CA ALA A 345 17.18 1.69 14.25
C ALA A 345 16.09 0.60 14.12
N LEU A 346 16.08 -0.13 13.00
CA LEU A 346 15.12 -1.18 12.71
C LEU A 346 15.45 -2.54 13.35
N CYS A 347 16.68 -2.76 13.80
CA CYS A 347 17.08 -4.02 14.44
C CYS A 347 16.22 -4.34 15.67
N ALA A 348 16.03 -3.37 16.57
CA ALA A 348 15.25 -3.58 17.80
C ALA A 348 13.77 -3.94 17.56
N PRO A 349 12.97 -3.18 16.76
CA PRO A 349 11.57 -3.54 16.49
C PRO A 349 11.44 -4.86 15.71
N LEU A 350 12.36 -5.17 14.79
CA LEU A 350 12.31 -6.45 14.06
C LEU A 350 12.77 -7.64 14.92
N ALA A 351 13.73 -7.46 15.82
CA ALA A 351 14.11 -8.48 16.80
C ALA A 351 12.94 -8.79 17.74
N ALA A 352 12.21 -7.77 18.19
CA ALA A 352 11.05 -7.93 19.06
C ALA A 352 9.89 -8.73 18.44
N CYS A 353 9.85 -8.91 17.12
CA CYS A 353 8.86 -9.77 16.44
C CYS A 353 9.48 -11.00 15.75
N GLY A 354 10.77 -11.30 16.01
CA GLY A 354 11.48 -12.43 15.42
C GLY A 354 11.75 -12.30 13.92
N GLN A 355 11.80 -11.07 13.38
CA GLN A 355 11.98 -10.77 11.96
C GLN A 355 13.35 -10.16 11.63
N LEU A 356 14.28 -10.14 12.59
CA LEU A 356 15.61 -9.57 12.40
C LEU A 356 16.36 -10.21 11.21
N GLY A 357 16.08 -11.50 10.93
CA GLY A 357 16.66 -12.23 9.80
C GLY A 357 16.43 -11.58 8.43
N LEU A 358 15.39 -10.75 8.26
CA LEU A 358 15.14 -10.02 7.01
C LEU A 358 16.26 -9.02 6.67
N LEU A 359 16.78 -8.32 7.68
CA LEU A 359 17.90 -7.38 7.49
C LEU A 359 19.25 -8.11 7.32
N ALA A 360 19.29 -9.39 7.68
CA ALA A 360 20.46 -10.25 7.51
C ALA A 360 20.48 -10.95 6.14
N ASP A 361 19.52 -10.69 5.25
CA ASP A 361 19.51 -11.26 3.92
C ASP A 361 19.72 -10.16 2.88
N ALA A 362 20.91 -10.12 2.28
CA ALA A 362 21.25 -9.12 1.26
C ALA A 362 20.28 -9.19 0.05
N SER A 363 19.74 -10.37 -0.26
CA SER A 363 18.76 -10.52 -1.35
C SER A 363 17.38 -9.93 -1.02
N ALA A 364 17.14 -9.54 0.24
CA ALA A 364 15.92 -8.84 0.65
C ALA A 364 15.96 -7.37 0.25
N PHE A 365 17.16 -6.79 0.11
CA PHE A 365 17.35 -5.39 -0.24
C PHE A 365 17.05 -5.15 -1.71
N ARG A 366 15.97 -4.43 -1.96
CA ARG A 366 15.52 -3.96 -3.26
C ARG A 366 15.86 -2.49 -3.38
N THR A 367 16.83 -2.17 -4.24
CA THR A 367 17.02 -0.80 -4.70
C THR A 367 16.10 -0.56 -5.89
N PRO A 368 15.41 0.60 -5.94
CA PRO A 368 14.64 0.93 -7.14
C PRO A 368 15.60 1.04 -8.33
N PRO A 369 15.18 0.61 -9.54
CA PRO A 369 15.94 0.86 -10.76
C PRO A 369 16.34 2.35 -10.90
N PRO A 370 17.49 2.64 -11.52
CA PRO A 370 18.11 3.97 -11.46
C PRO A 370 17.35 5.10 -12.19
N ARG A 371 16.34 4.80 -13.03
CA ARG A 371 15.67 5.79 -13.89
C ARG A 371 14.14 5.64 -13.90
N HIS A 372 13.49 6.37 -13.00
CA HIS A 372 12.04 6.55 -12.97
C HIS A 372 11.69 8.00 -13.20
N VAL A 373 10.44 8.24 -13.60
CA VAL A 373 9.90 9.60 -13.66
C VAL A 373 9.93 10.19 -12.25
N ALA A 374 10.54 11.37 -12.11
CA ALA A 374 10.45 12.12 -10.86
C ALA A 374 9.00 12.56 -10.68
N LEU A 375 8.44 12.22 -9.51
CA LEU A 375 7.05 12.48 -9.21
C LEU A 375 6.88 13.91 -8.71
N GLY A 376 6.02 14.68 -9.37
CA GLY A 376 5.48 15.91 -8.78
C GLY A 376 4.71 15.60 -7.50
N ASP A 377 4.70 16.54 -6.57
CA ASP A 377 4.14 16.42 -5.22
C ASP A 377 2.66 15.97 -5.20
N ALA A 378 1.88 16.31 -6.22
CA ALA A 378 0.47 15.98 -6.33
C ALA A 378 0.12 15.00 -7.48
N ALA A 379 1.10 14.57 -8.28
CA ALA A 379 0.84 13.85 -9.54
C ALA A 379 0.06 12.54 -9.36
N LEU A 380 0.40 11.75 -8.33
CA LEU A 380 -0.28 10.49 -8.05
C LEU A 380 -1.75 10.68 -7.66
N ARG A 381 -2.04 11.76 -6.94
CA ARG A 381 -3.38 12.12 -6.48
C ARG A 381 -4.18 12.76 -7.60
N ASP A 382 -3.63 13.79 -8.24
CA ASP A 382 -4.33 14.61 -9.21
C ASP A 382 -4.68 13.85 -10.51
N LEU A 383 -3.85 12.87 -10.90
CA LEU A 383 -4.13 11.94 -12.00
C LEU A 383 -4.94 10.70 -11.56
N HIS A 384 -5.32 10.59 -10.29
CA HIS A 384 -6.00 9.41 -9.72
C HIS A 384 -5.26 8.08 -9.97
N VAL A 385 -3.92 8.10 -9.98
CA VAL A 385 -3.12 6.88 -10.11
C VAL A 385 -3.40 5.92 -8.96
N ARG A 386 -3.57 6.47 -7.74
CA ARG A 386 -3.85 5.71 -6.52
C ARG A 386 -4.94 6.33 -5.64
N ALA A 387 -6.12 6.54 -6.22
CA ALA A 387 -7.28 7.05 -5.49
C ALA A 387 -7.88 5.98 -4.54
N PRO A 388 -8.41 6.37 -3.36
CA PRO A 388 -9.08 5.46 -2.42
C PRO A 388 -10.43 4.90 -2.92
N ALA A 389 -10.88 5.28 -4.12
CA ALA A 389 -12.08 4.78 -4.75
C ALA A 389 -11.78 3.65 -5.75
N THR A 390 -12.81 2.89 -6.13
CA THR A 390 -12.85 1.88 -7.20
C THR A 390 -12.47 2.40 -8.61
N HIS A 391 -12.03 3.66 -8.72
CA HIS A 391 -11.79 4.40 -9.96
C HIS A 391 -10.38 4.98 -10.00
N SER A 392 -9.37 4.12 -9.90
CA SER A 392 -7.94 4.45 -10.03
C SER A 392 -7.30 3.79 -11.24
N LEU A 393 -6.12 4.28 -11.64
CA LEU A 393 -5.33 3.61 -12.69
C LEU A 393 -4.97 2.17 -12.30
N LEU A 394 -4.69 1.92 -11.02
CA LEU A 394 -4.41 0.56 -10.53
C LEU A 394 -5.62 -0.37 -10.70
N SER A 395 -6.83 0.10 -10.40
CA SER A 395 -8.06 -0.69 -10.64
C SER A 395 -8.39 -0.87 -12.12
N LEU A 396 -7.98 0.07 -12.99
CA LEU A 396 -8.15 -0.04 -14.44
C LEU A 396 -7.31 -1.18 -15.03
N VAL A 397 -6.03 -1.29 -14.64
CA VAL A 397 -5.17 -2.39 -15.10
C VAL A 397 -5.69 -3.74 -14.61
N GLY A 398 -6.36 -3.75 -13.46
CA GLY A 398 -6.96 -4.94 -12.87
C GLY A 398 -5.96 -5.78 -12.07
N PRO A 399 -6.44 -6.82 -11.36
CA PRO A 399 -5.59 -7.63 -10.49
C PRO A 399 -4.66 -8.53 -11.30
N ALA A 400 -3.43 -8.67 -10.81
CA ALA A 400 -2.51 -9.73 -11.23
C ALA A 400 -3.04 -11.11 -10.79
N LEU A 401 -2.47 -12.20 -11.30
CA LEU A 401 -2.88 -13.57 -10.94
C LEU A 401 -2.39 -13.98 -9.54
N THR A 402 -1.31 -13.35 -9.06
CA THR A 402 -0.62 -13.65 -7.82
C THR A 402 -0.43 -12.40 -6.95
N ALA A 403 -0.28 -12.59 -5.64
CA ALA A 403 -0.08 -11.49 -4.69
C ALA A 403 1.26 -10.75 -4.92
N PHE A 404 2.32 -11.47 -5.27
CA PHE A 404 3.62 -10.89 -5.58
C PHE A 404 3.62 -10.17 -6.95
N GLY A 405 2.90 -10.69 -7.94
CA GLY A 405 2.64 -9.98 -9.20
C GLY A 405 1.86 -8.68 -8.98
N GLU A 406 0.87 -8.68 -8.08
CA GLU A 406 0.10 -7.48 -7.76
C GLU A 406 0.96 -6.40 -7.08
N ARG A 407 1.86 -6.80 -6.18
CA ARG A 407 2.84 -5.89 -5.55
C ARG A 407 3.77 -5.26 -6.58
N THR A 408 4.30 -6.06 -7.50
CA THR A 408 5.16 -5.58 -8.60
C THR A 408 4.40 -4.65 -9.54
N LEU A 409 3.17 -5.01 -9.93
CA LEU A 409 2.33 -4.17 -10.78
C LEU A 409 2.04 -2.82 -10.12
N ARG A 410 1.69 -2.82 -8.84
CA ARG A 410 1.48 -1.59 -8.06
C ARG A 410 2.73 -0.72 -8.03
N ALA A 411 3.91 -1.33 -7.85
CA ALA A 411 5.18 -0.61 -7.89
C ALA A 411 5.43 0.04 -9.25
N TRP A 412 5.16 -0.68 -10.36
CA TRP A 412 5.30 -0.15 -11.73
C TRP A 412 4.31 0.98 -12.02
N VAL A 413 3.06 0.85 -11.60
CA VAL A 413 2.02 1.87 -11.82
C VAL A 413 2.33 3.15 -11.04
N CYS A 414 2.84 3.04 -9.81
CA CYS A 414 3.20 4.21 -9.00
C CYS A 414 4.58 4.81 -9.34
N ARG A 415 5.42 4.09 -10.10
CA ARG A 415 6.75 4.53 -10.53
C ARG A 415 6.97 4.16 -12.01
N PRO A 416 6.46 4.97 -12.95
CA PRO A 416 6.74 4.76 -14.36
C PRO A 416 8.23 4.93 -14.65
N LEU A 417 8.71 4.24 -15.69
CA LEU A 417 10.10 4.28 -16.10
C LEU A 417 10.40 5.61 -16.81
N ALA A 418 11.64 6.09 -16.71
CA ALA A 418 12.14 7.21 -17.50
C ALA A 418 13.08 6.77 -18.64
N ASP A 419 13.46 5.49 -18.64
CA ASP A 419 14.40 4.92 -19.60
C ASP A 419 13.68 4.36 -20.84
N GLY A 420 13.98 4.89 -22.02
CA GLY A 420 13.29 4.54 -23.27
C GLY A 420 13.47 3.07 -23.68
N GLU A 421 14.65 2.50 -23.46
CA GLU A 421 14.95 1.11 -23.78
C GLU A 421 14.12 0.16 -22.90
N ALA A 422 14.13 0.36 -21.58
CA ALA A 422 13.33 -0.45 -20.65
C ALA A 422 11.81 -0.33 -20.91
N ILE A 423 11.31 0.84 -21.31
CA ILE A 423 9.90 0.99 -21.72
C ILE A 423 9.65 0.20 -23.01
N GLY A 424 10.55 0.29 -23.99
CA GLY A 424 10.49 -0.46 -25.24
C GLY A 424 10.47 -1.98 -25.04
N GLU A 425 11.33 -2.51 -24.16
CA GLU A 425 11.34 -3.93 -23.79
C GLU A 425 9.98 -4.40 -23.24
N ARG A 426 9.36 -3.59 -22.36
CA ARG A 426 8.02 -3.89 -21.82
C ARG A 426 6.95 -3.84 -22.89
N LEU A 427 6.95 -2.81 -23.74
CA LEU A 427 5.97 -2.66 -24.83
C LEU A 427 6.06 -3.81 -25.83
N ALA A 428 7.27 -4.23 -26.18
CA ALA A 428 7.50 -5.39 -27.03
C ALA A 428 6.89 -6.65 -26.39
N ALA A 429 7.20 -6.93 -25.11
CA ALA A 429 6.64 -8.06 -24.38
C ALA A 429 5.10 -8.02 -24.27
N VAL A 430 4.52 -6.85 -23.98
CA VAL A 430 3.06 -6.67 -23.89
C VAL A 430 2.38 -6.86 -25.24
N GLY A 431 2.97 -6.33 -26.32
CA GLY A 431 2.46 -6.51 -27.68
C GLY A 431 2.48 -7.97 -28.11
N GLU A 432 3.57 -8.66 -27.81
CA GLU A 432 3.73 -10.10 -28.01
C GLU A 432 2.66 -10.91 -27.26
N LEU A 433 2.49 -10.67 -25.96
CA LEU A 433 1.47 -11.34 -25.13
C LEU A 433 0.04 -11.03 -25.57
N ARG A 434 -0.22 -9.82 -26.08
CA ARG A 434 -1.52 -9.43 -26.66
C ARG A 434 -1.81 -10.23 -27.93
N ALA A 435 -0.84 -10.37 -28.83
CA ALA A 435 -0.98 -11.09 -30.10
C ALA A 435 -1.37 -12.57 -29.88
N LEU A 436 -0.87 -13.18 -28.81
CA LEU A 436 -1.24 -14.53 -28.42
C LEU A 436 -2.71 -14.70 -28.00
N GLY A 437 -3.46 -13.62 -27.77
CA GLY A 437 -4.90 -13.72 -27.46
C GLY A 437 -5.18 -14.39 -26.11
N LEU A 438 -4.56 -13.88 -25.03
CA LEU A 438 -4.78 -14.39 -23.67
C LEU A 438 -6.29 -14.42 -23.33
N PRO A 439 -6.87 -15.60 -23.05
CA PRO A 439 -8.30 -15.75 -22.84
C PRO A 439 -8.76 -15.08 -21.54
N ARG A 440 -9.90 -14.39 -21.61
CA ARG A 440 -10.62 -13.80 -20.46
C ARG A 440 -11.31 -14.88 -19.62
N GLY A 441 -10.53 -15.78 -19.01
CA GLY A 441 -11.02 -16.79 -18.06
C GLY A 441 -11.59 -18.06 -18.69
N GLY A 442 -11.05 -19.22 -18.29
CA GLY A 442 -11.60 -20.54 -18.61
C GLY A 442 -10.59 -21.65 -18.27
N SER A 443 -11.04 -22.69 -17.59
CA SER A 443 -10.25 -23.75 -16.95
C SER A 443 -9.82 -24.91 -17.87
N GLY A 444 -9.70 -24.69 -19.18
CA GLY A 444 -9.14 -25.70 -20.09
C GLY A 444 -7.63 -25.82 -19.89
N ARG A 445 -7.06 -27.02 -19.95
CA ARG A 445 -5.59 -27.23 -20.00
C ARG A 445 -5.07 -26.60 -21.29
N ARG A 446 -4.39 -25.46 -21.20
CA ARG A 446 -3.83 -24.75 -22.36
C ARG A 446 -2.33 -24.99 -22.47
N GLY A 447 -1.82 -25.09 -23.69
CA GLY A 447 -0.39 -25.03 -24.00
C GLY A 447 0.17 -23.60 -23.93
N GLY A 448 1.49 -23.47 -23.98
CA GLY A 448 2.19 -22.18 -24.04
C GLY A 448 2.02 -21.31 -22.78
N ILE A 449 2.00 -19.99 -22.98
CA ILE A 449 1.91 -19.00 -21.89
C ILE A 449 0.62 -19.14 -21.06
N GLY A 450 -0.46 -19.67 -21.67
CA GLY A 450 -1.71 -19.98 -20.97
C GLY A 450 -1.51 -21.02 -19.87
N GLY A 451 -0.66 -22.02 -20.10
CA GLY A 451 -0.28 -23.00 -19.09
C GLY A 451 0.48 -22.40 -17.92
N VAL A 452 1.38 -21.43 -18.18
CA VAL A 452 2.08 -20.69 -17.11
C VAL A 452 1.06 -19.88 -16.28
N ALA A 453 0.16 -19.15 -16.94
CA ALA A 453 -0.89 -18.38 -16.27
C ALA A 453 -1.84 -19.26 -15.44
N ASP A 454 -2.16 -20.47 -15.92
CA ASP A 454 -3.00 -21.43 -15.21
C ASP A 454 -2.31 -21.98 -13.94
N VAL A 455 -0.99 -22.20 -13.98
CA VAL A 455 -0.23 -22.63 -12.79
C VAL A 455 -0.08 -21.47 -11.79
N LEU A 456 0.12 -20.25 -12.26
CA LEU A 456 0.17 -19.04 -11.43
C LEU A 456 -1.19 -18.75 -10.76
N ARG A 457 -2.31 -19.09 -11.40
CA ARG A 457 -3.64 -18.92 -10.82
C ARG A 457 -3.80 -19.82 -9.59
N GLY A 458 -4.05 -19.20 -8.43
CA GLY A 458 -4.15 -19.91 -7.15
C GLY A 458 -2.78 -20.33 -6.58
N CYS A 459 -1.69 -19.77 -7.08
CA CYS A 459 -0.37 -19.89 -6.46
C CYS A 459 -0.40 -19.21 -5.08
N PRO A 460 0.13 -19.85 -4.02
CA PRO A 460 0.26 -19.20 -2.72
C PRO A 460 1.22 -18.00 -2.82
N ASP A 461 1.20 -17.13 -1.82
CA ASP A 461 2.13 -16.00 -1.76
C ASP A 461 3.57 -16.48 -1.52
N LEU A 462 4.30 -16.74 -2.61
CA LEU A 462 5.65 -17.31 -2.59
C LEU A 462 6.64 -16.41 -1.85
N GLU A 463 6.60 -15.08 -2.07
CA GLU A 463 7.46 -14.14 -1.34
C GLU A 463 7.25 -14.24 0.16
N ARG A 464 5.98 -14.33 0.60
CA ARG A 464 5.66 -14.48 2.02
C ARG A 464 6.18 -15.78 2.60
N VAL A 465 5.96 -16.91 1.92
CA VAL A 465 6.45 -18.21 2.41
C VAL A 465 7.97 -18.22 2.50
N LEU A 466 8.67 -17.70 1.49
CA LEU A 466 10.13 -17.61 1.45
C LEU A 466 10.68 -16.66 2.52
N ALA A 467 10.03 -15.52 2.77
CA ALA A 467 10.37 -14.61 3.85
C ALA A 467 10.32 -15.32 5.22
N ARG A 468 9.31 -16.16 5.46
CA ARG A 468 9.21 -16.95 6.70
C ARG A 468 10.34 -17.96 6.85
N VAL A 469 10.70 -18.65 5.77
CA VAL A 469 11.84 -19.58 5.78
C VAL A 469 13.14 -18.83 6.11
N SER A 470 13.33 -17.63 5.55
CA SER A 470 14.53 -16.82 5.81
C SER A 470 14.65 -16.36 7.27
N THR A 471 13.53 -16.22 7.99
CA THR A 471 13.49 -15.85 9.42
C THR A 471 13.39 -17.06 10.35
N GLY A 472 13.39 -18.29 9.82
CA GLY A 472 13.28 -19.52 10.61
C GLY A 472 11.87 -19.83 11.11
N GLN A 473 10.85 -19.10 10.63
CA GLN A 473 9.43 -19.23 11.00
C GLN A 473 8.59 -19.92 9.92
N GLY A 474 9.24 -20.57 8.95
CA GLY A 474 8.59 -21.30 7.87
C GLY A 474 7.89 -22.57 8.35
N ARG A 475 6.85 -22.97 7.62
CA ARG A 475 6.07 -24.20 7.87
C ARG A 475 6.22 -25.17 6.70
N ALA A 476 6.20 -26.47 7.02
CA ALA A 476 6.38 -27.53 6.03
C ALA A 476 5.31 -27.52 4.93
N ALA A 477 4.01 -27.49 5.28
CA ALA A 477 2.94 -27.56 4.29
C ALA A 477 2.90 -26.35 3.32
N PRO A 478 2.94 -25.08 3.78
CA PRO A 478 3.05 -23.93 2.88
C PRO A 478 4.32 -23.92 2.04
N LEU A 479 5.47 -24.33 2.62
CA LEU A 479 6.73 -24.43 1.89
C LEU A 479 6.64 -25.48 0.77
N ARG A 480 6.07 -26.66 1.05
CA ARG A 480 5.84 -27.67 0.01
C ARG A 480 4.95 -27.13 -1.10
N ALA A 481 3.81 -26.53 -0.76
CA ALA A 481 2.89 -25.96 -1.75
C ALA A 481 3.59 -24.93 -2.64
N CYS A 482 4.44 -24.08 -2.06
CA CYS A 482 5.30 -23.13 -2.78
C CYS A 482 6.27 -23.84 -3.74
N LEU A 483 7.03 -24.83 -3.27
CA LEU A 483 8.03 -25.54 -4.07
C LEU A 483 7.40 -26.35 -5.22
N VAL A 484 6.28 -27.03 -4.97
CA VAL A 484 5.53 -27.77 -6.00
C VAL A 484 5.03 -26.84 -7.10
N ARG A 485 4.52 -25.65 -6.72
CA ARG A 485 4.08 -24.64 -7.69
C ARG A 485 5.23 -24.10 -8.50
N LEU A 486 6.38 -23.81 -7.88
CA LEU A 486 7.59 -23.39 -8.59
C LEU A 486 8.03 -24.44 -9.62
N CYS A 487 8.04 -25.74 -9.27
CA CYS A 487 8.31 -26.81 -10.24
C CYS A 487 7.31 -26.81 -11.40
N GLY A 488 6.01 -26.68 -11.13
CA GLY A 488 4.99 -26.64 -12.18
C GLY A 488 5.13 -25.44 -13.12
N VAL A 489 5.50 -24.27 -12.58
CA VAL A 489 5.78 -23.07 -13.39
C VAL A 489 7.04 -23.29 -14.22
N ALA A 490 8.08 -23.90 -13.66
CA ALA A 490 9.30 -24.26 -14.37
C ALA A 490 9.01 -25.12 -15.59
N GLU A 491 8.26 -26.21 -15.40
CA GLU A 491 7.88 -27.15 -16.46
C GLU A 491 6.98 -26.49 -17.52
N ALA A 492 6.10 -25.58 -17.12
CA ALA A 492 5.31 -24.80 -18.07
C ALA A 492 6.18 -23.81 -18.87
N ALA A 493 7.12 -23.13 -18.22
CA ALA A 493 8.03 -22.18 -18.86
C ALA A 493 9.01 -22.88 -19.81
N SER A 494 9.60 -24.01 -19.42
CA SER A 494 10.46 -24.82 -20.31
C SER A 494 9.71 -25.28 -21.55
N ARG A 495 8.44 -25.69 -21.44
CA ARG A 495 7.59 -26.02 -22.60
C ARG A 495 7.26 -24.83 -23.49
N CYS A 496 7.30 -23.60 -22.98
CA CYS A 496 7.17 -22.39 -23.80
C CYS A 496 8.44 -22.05 -24.56
N MET A 497 9.60 -22.52 -24.08
CA MET A 497 10.93 -22.26 -24.64
C MET A 497 11.43 -23.39 -25.55
N ALA A 498 10.86 -24.59 -25.45
CA ALA A 498 11.26 -25.74 -26.24
C ALA A 498 10.64 -25.71 -27.65
N ALA A 499 11.49 -25.87 -28.67
CA ALA A 499 11.10 -25.87 -30.08
C ALA A 499 10.47 -27.20 -30.57
N GLU A 500 10.62 -28.32 -29.86
CA GLU A 500 10.33 -29.65 -30.42
C GLU A 500 8.97 -30.26 -30.05
N GLY A 501 8.13 -30.49 -31.07
CA GLY A 501 7.75 -31.86 -31.43
C GLY A 501 6.80 -32.65 -30.53
N ALA A 502 5.62 -32.13 -30.19
CA ALA A 502 4.43 -32.98 -29.99
C ALA A 502 3.14 -32.18 -30.23
N ALA A 503 2.37 -32.62 -31.21
CA ALA A 503 1.02 -32.14 -31.48
C ALA A 503 0.10 -32.49 -30.30
N ALA A 504 -0.04 -31.58 -29.35
CA ALA A 504 -1.17 -31.58 -28.42
C ALA A 504 -2.12 -30.49 -28.87
N GLU A 505 -3.25 -30.90 -29.44
CA GLU A 505 -4.29 -30.05 -30.01
C GLU A 505 -4.77 -28.99 -29.01
N GLY A 506 -4.87 -27.73 -29.45
CA GLY A 506 -5.65 -26.68 -28.77
C GLY A 506 -4.89 -25.66 -27.88
N GLY A 507 -3.55 -25.62 -27.90
CA GLY A 507 -2.77 -24.62 -27.16
C GLY A 507 -2.48 -23.33 -27.95
N VAL A 508 -2.59 -22.17 -27.30
CA VAL A 508 -2.05 -20.89 -27.81
C VAL A 508 -0.53 -20.99 -27.86
N ARG A 509 0.07 -21.01 -29.05
CA ARG A 509 1.52 -21.08 -29.26
C ARG A 509 2.04 -19.79 -29.90
N TRP A 510 3.33 -19.53 -29.68
CA TRP A 510 4.11 -18.61 -30.53
C TRP A 510 4.16 -19.19 -31.95
N GLU A 511 3.95 -18.35 -32.97
CA GLU A 511 4.06 -18.78 -34.37
C GLU A 511 5.49 -19.22 -34.73
N ASP A 512 6.51 -18.59 -34.11
CA ASP A 512 7.94 -18.81 -34.38
C ASP A 512 8.67 -19.64 -33.29
N GLU A 513 8.00 -20.59 -32.63
CA GLU A 513 8.60 -21.59 -31.72
C GLU A 513 9.30 -21.04 -30.43
N ALA A 514 9.45 -19.72 -30.24
CA ALA A 514 9.91 -19.07 -28.99
C ALA A 514 9.49 -17.58 -28.90
N PRO A 515 9.55 -16.93 -27.72
CA PRO A 515 9.28 -15.51 -27.60
C PRO A 515 10.37 -14.66 -28.29
N SER A 516 9.98 -13.76 -29.18
CA SER A 516 10.84 -12.79 -29.84
C SER A 516 11.38 -11.74 -28.85
N SER A 517 10.56 -11.30 -27.88
CA SER A 517 10.97 -10.34 -26.84
C SER A 517 12.08 -10.91 -25.98
N ALA A 518 13.20 -10.18 -25.92
CA ALA A 518 14.32 -10.50 -25.04
C ALA A 518 13.90 -10.52 -23.57
N LEU A 519 12.96 -9.65 -23.17
CA LEU A 519 12.41 -9.61 -21.82
C LEU A 519 11.66 -10.90 -21.50
N LEU A 520 10.76 -11.36 -22.37
CA LEU A 520 10.02 -12.61 -22.14
C LEU A 520 10.94 -13.82 -22.08
N ARG A 521 11.94 -13.92 -22.97
CA ARG A 521 12.96 -14.98 -22.92
C ARG A 521 13.70 -14.99 -21.58
N ARG A 522 14.12 -13.83 -21.09
CA ARG A 522 14.80 -13.69 -19.78
C ARG A 522 13.90 -14.09 -18.61
N LEU A 523 12.61 -13.74 -18.66
CA LEU A 523 11.65 -14.03 -17.59
C LEU A 523 11.22 -15.50 -17.57
N LEU A 524 11.11 -16.14 -18.73
CA LEU A 524 10.74 -17.56 -18.89
C LEU A 524 11.94 -18.51 -18.80
N PHE A 525 13.17 -17.99 -18.79
CA PHE A 525 14.37 -18.80 -18.64
C PHE A 525 14.41 -19.50 -17.28
N VAL A 526 14.64 -20.81 -17.32
CA VAL A 526 14.71 -21.68 -16.14
C VAL A 526 16.06 -22.38 -16.12
N GLU A 527 16.79 -22.27 -15.02
CA GLU A 527 18.03 -23.03 -14.79
C GLU A 527 17.68 -24.45 -14.32
N GLU A 528 18.10 -25.49 -15.06
CA GLU A 528 17.75 -26.88 -14.74
C GLU A 528 18.22 -27.31 -13.35
N ASP A 529 19.44 -26.94 -12.96
CA ASP A 529 20.01 -27.24 -11.64
C ASP A 529 19.14 -26.72 -10.48
N ALA A 530 18.57 -25.52 -10.63
CA ALA A 530 17.68 -24.92 -9.64
C ALA A 530 16.38 -25.72 -9.52
N VAL A 531 15.82 -26.20 -10.64
CA VAL A 531 14.59 -27.00 -10.66
C VAL A 531 14.81 -28.36 -9.99
N VAL A 532 15.95 -29.02 -10.25
CA VAL A 532 16.28 -30.31 -9.64
C VAL A 532 16.34 -30.19 -8.12
N CYS A 533 16.97 -29.13 -7.61
CA CYS A 533 17.07 -28.87 -6.18
C CYS A 533 15.68 -28.60 -5.54
N VAL A 534 14.87 -27.72 -6.14
CA VAL A 534 13.51 -27.41 -5.68
C VAL A 534 12.62 -28.65 -5.70
N ARG A 535 12.72 -29.48 -6.74
CA ARG A 535 11.96 -30.74 -6.87
C ARG A 535 12.35 -31.75 -5.78
N ARG A 536 13.63 -31.84 -5.43
CA ARG A 536 14.11 -32.69 -4.33
C ARG A 536 13.49 -32.28 -2.99
N TRP A 537 13.49 -30.98 -2.67
CA TRP A 537 12.86 -30.47 -1.45
C TRP A 537 11.33 -30.65 -1.44
N ALA A 538 10.68 -30.47 -2.60
CA ALA A 538 9.24 -30.70 -2.72
C ALA A 538 8.85 -32.15 -2.40
N ARG A 539 9.67 -33.12 -2.84
CA ARG A 539 9.51 -34.55 -2.52
C ARG A 539 9.77 -34.84 -1.05
N LEU A 540 10.84 -34.29 -0.46
CA LEU A 540 11.14 -34.45 0.96
C LEU A 540 9.97 -34.01 1.85
N LEU A 541 9.28 -32.92 1.48
CA LEU A 541 8.17 -32.38 2.27
C LEU A 541 6.82 -33.05 1.99
N GLU A 542 6.75 -34.02 1.10
CA GLU A 542 5.51 -34.72 0.72
C GLU A 542 4.69 -35.27 1.91
N PRO A 543 5.31 -35.90 2.92
CA PRO A 543 4.59 -36.39 4.10
C PRO A 543 3.84 -35.28 4.85
N ALA A 544 4.36 -34.04 4.86
CA ALA A 544 3.74 -32.91 5.56
C ALA A 544 2.44 -32.39 4.92
N SER A 545 1.99 -32.99 3.81
CA SER A 545 0.73 -32.62 3.14
C SER A 545 -0.48 -33.46 3.53
N ALA A 546 -0.30 -34.54 4.30
CA ALA A 546 -1.40 -35.39 4.76
C ALA A 546 -2.05 -34.84 6.03
N ASP A 547 -3.39 -34.88 6.09
CA ASP A 547 -4.15 -34.51 7.28
C ASP A 547 -3.73 -35.38 8.48
N GLY A 548 -3.10 -34.77 9.49
CA GLY A 548 -2.61 -35.46 10.68
C GLY A 548 -1.13 -35.91 10.64
N ALA A 549 -0.38 -35.59 9.58
CA ALA A 549 1.05 -35.86 9.52
C ALA A 549 1.83 -35.10 10.60
N GLN A 550 2.72 -35.80 11.31
CA GLN A 550 3.57 -35.17 12.32
C GLN A 550 4.85 -34.67 11.65
N LEU A 551 5.35 -33.50 12.06
CA LEU A 551 6.60 -32.93 11.52
C LEU A 551 7.79 -33.89 11.73
N SER A 552 7.70 -34.74 12.76
CA SER A 552 8.67 -35.80 13.02
C SER A 552 8.84 -36.76 11.86
N ASP A 553 7.80 -37.01 11.07
CA ASP A 553 7.78 -38.03 10.00
C ASP A 553 8.59 -37.60 8.77
N LEU A 554 9.02 -36.33 8.74
CA LEU A 554 9.94 -35.81 7.73
C LEU A 554 11.40 -36.23 7.96
N PHE A 555 11.73 -36.68 9.17
CA PHE A 555 13.11 -36.91 9.62
C PHE A 555 13.36 -38.39 9.95
N ASP A 556 12.71 -39.28 9.21
CA ASP A 556 12.95 -40.72 9.28
C ASP A 556 14.25 -41.14 8.58
N ALA A 557 14.71 -42.37 8.83
CA ALA A 557 15.97 -42.90 8.31
C ALA A 557 16.06 -42.85 6.76
N ASP A 558 14.95 -43.08 6.07
CA ASP A 558 14.87 -43.04 4.59
C ASP A 558 15.02 -41.61 4.03
N SER A 559 14.64 -40.61 4.82
CA SER A 559 14.76 -39.18 4.49
C SER A 559 16.20 -38.67 4.57
N ALA A 560 17.09 -39.38 5.28
CA ALA A 560 18.51 -39.00 5.45
C ALA A 560 19.27 -38.92 4.11
N ALA A 561 18.92 -39.74 3.13
CA ALA A 561 19.51 -39.69 1.78
C ALA A 561 19.04 -38.46 0.98
N MET A 562 17.84 -37.93 1.27
CA MET A 562 17.28 -36.75 0.61
C MET A 562 17.72 -35.44 1.25
N LEU A 563 18.13 -35.47 2.52
CA LEU A 563 18.68 -34.35 3.25
C LEU A 563 20.15 -34.14 2.83
N GLU A 564 20.45 -32.99 2.21
CA GLU A 564 21.83 -32.61 1.90
C GLU A 564 22.64 -32.45 3.20
N GLY A 565 23.95 -32.78 3.15
CA GLY A 565 24.82 -32.78 4.32
C GLY A 565 24.64 -31.56 5.22
N GLY A 566 24.33 -31.80 6.51
CA GLY A 566 24.17 -30.76 7.53
C GLY A 566 22.88 -30.80 8.35
N VAL A 567 21.91 -31.68 8.05
CA VAL A 567 20.76 -31.94 8.92
C VAL A 567 20.95 -33.28 9.64
N ASP A 568 21.20 -33.24 10.94
CA ASP A 568 21.33 -34.45 11.76
C ASP A 568 19.95 -34.98 12.16
N THR A 569 19.62 -36.18 11.67
CA THR A 569 18.36 -36.88 11.99
C THR A 569 18.52 -37.88 13.12
N ALA A 570 19.74 -38.18 13.57
CA ALA A 570 20.00 -39.16 14.63
C ALA A 570 19.33 -38.79 15.97
N PRO A 571 19.33 -37.51 16.41
CA PRO A 571 18.61 -37.10 17.63
C PRO A 571 17.10 -37.34 17.55
N VAL A 572 16.50 -37.11 16.37
CA VAL A 572 15.07 -37.35 16.16
C VAL A 572 14.75 -38.84 16.21
N ALA A 573 15.55 -39.66 15.52
CA ALA A 573 15.40 -41.11 15.53
C ALA A 573 15.55 -41.69 16.96
N ALA A 574 16.55 -41.24 17.71
CA ALA A 574 16.78 -41.66 19.09
C ALA A 574 15.62 -41.25 20.03
N ALA A 575 15.15 -40.00 19.95
CA ALA A 575 14.02 -39.52 20.75
C ALA A 575 12.71 -40.26 20.42
N ARG A 576 12.47 -40.54 19.13
CA ARG A 576 11.31 -41.33 18.67
C ARG A 576 11.38 -42.77 19.19
N ALA A 577 12.54 -43.41 19.09
CA ALA A 577 12.75 -44.76 19.61
C ALA A 577 12.52 -44.83 21.13
N ALA A 578 13.04 -43.85 21.88
CA ALA A 578 12.83 -43.77 23.32
C ALA A 578 11.33 -43.59 23.68
N LEU A 579 10.61 -42.70 22.97
CA LEU A 579 9.18 -42.50 23.16
C LEU A 579 8.37 -43.78 22.85
N SER A 580 8.70 -44.47 21.75
CA SER A 580 8.04 -45.73 21.38
C SER A 580 8.33 -46.86 22.38
N ALA A 581 9.57 -46.96 22.87
CA ALA A 581 9.92 -47.96 23.87
C ALA A 581 9.21 -47.72 25.20
N PHE A 582 9.11 -46.46 25.63
CA PHE A 582 8.47 -46.09 26.89
C PHE A 582 6.95 -46.26 26.84
N THR A 583 6.29 -45.85 25.75
CA THR A 583 4.85 -46.10 25.55
C THR A 583 4.51 -47.59 25.59
N ALA A 584 5.35 -48.43 24.98
CA ALA A 584 5.21 -49.89 25.08
C ALA A 584 5.43 -50.43 26.50
N SER A 585 6.33 -49.83 27.30
CA SER A 585 6.53 -50.19 28.71
C SER A 585 5.30 -49.85 29.58
N ILE A 586 4.63 -48.71 29.34
CA ILE A 586 3.37 -48.38 30.04
C ILE A 586 2.33 -49.47 29.82
N GLU A 587 2.14 -49.91 28.58
CA GLU A 587 1.17 -50.98 28.28
C GLU A 587 1.60 -52.34 28.83
N ARG A 588 2.90 -52.64 28.86
CA ARG A 588 3.43 -53.91 29.36
C ARG A 588 3.39 -54.01 30.88
N ASP A 589 3.76 -52.94 31.57
CA ASP A 589 4.06 -52.98 33.01
C ASP A 589 2.91 -52.41 33.84
N GLN A 590 2.28 -51.31 33.40
CA GLN A 590 1.23 -50.62 34.18
C GLN A 590 -0.18 -51.17 33.91
N LEU A 591 -0.47 -51.62 32.68
CA LEU A 591 -1.80 -52.14 32.34
C LEU A 591 -2.18 -53.41 33.11
N PRO A 592 -1.30 -54.44 33.28
CA PRO A 592 -1.66 -55.62 34.05
C PRO A 592 -1.92 -55.31 35.53
N LEU A 593 -1.10 -54.45 36.14
CA LEU A 593 -1.28 -54.00 37.52
C LEU A 593 -2.61 -53.27 37.70
N ALA A 594 -2.97 -52.39 36.76
CA ALA A 594 -4.23 -51.66 36.82
C ALA A 594 -5.44 -52.58 36.59
N ARG A 595 -5.33 -53.61 35.73
CA ARG A 595 -6.37 -54.65 35.54
C ARG A 595 -6.60 -55.46 36.82
N GLN A 596 -5.52 -55.87 37.48
CA GLN A 596 -5.57 -56.63 38.73
C GLN A 596 -6.19 -55.80 39.85
N ALA A 597 -5.77 -54.55 40.02
CA ALA A 597 -6.27 -53.65 41.06
C ALA A 597 -7.74 -53.24 40.86
N ALA A 598 -8.20 -53.10 39.61
CA ALA A 598 -9.60 -52.80 39.30
C ALA A 598 -10.52 -54.03 39.22
N GLY A 599 -9.96 -55.25 39.20
CA GLY A 599 -10.75 -56.47 38.97
C GLY A 599 -11.39 -56.54 37.57
N LEU A 600 -10.75 -55.95 36.55
CA LEU A 600 -11.26 -55.89 35.17
C LEU A 600 -10.25 -56.52 34.20
N PRO A 601 -10.33 -57.83 33.92
CA PRO A 601 -9.28 -58.57 33.20
C PRO A 601 -9.11 -58.15 31.73
N HIS A 602 -10.16 -57.60 31.11
CA HIS A 602 -10.15 -57.18 29.70
C HIS A 602 -10.06 -55.66 29.50
N ALA A 603 -9.88 -54.88 30.58
CA ALA A 603 -9.83 -53.43 30.46
C ALA A 603 -8.59 -52.98 29.66
N ARG A 604 -8.70 -51.88 28.92
CA ARG A 604 -7.60 -51.24 28.19
C ARG A 604 -7.49 -49.78 28.62
N PHE A 605 -6.29 -49.24 28.56
CA PHE A 605 -6.15 -47.80 28.61
C PHE A 605 -6.88 -47.17 27.44
N SER A 606 -7.71 -46.19 27.74
CA SER A 606 -8.51 -45.45 26.78
C SER A 606 -8.02 -44.01 26.68
N HIS A 607 -8.28 -43.40 25.53
CA HIS A 607 -7.91 -42.02 25.23
C HIS A 607 -9.14 -41.26 24.76
N SER A 608 -9.26 -40.00 25.17
CA SER A 608 -10.40 -39.14 24.84
C SER A 608 -9.89 -37.92 24.11
N ALA A 609 -10.03 -37.92 22.78
CA ALA A 609 -9.64 -36.78 21.94
C ALA A 609 -10.40 -35.49 22.32
N ALA A 610 -11.66 -35.60 22.76
CA ALA A 610 -12.49 -34.46 23.13
C ALA A 610 -12.05 -33.77 24.43
N THR A 611 -11.54 -34.54 25.42
CA THR A 611 -11.09 -34.01 26.72
C THR A 611 -9.56 -33.91 26.82
N ARG A 612 -8.82 -34.35 25.80
CA ARG A 612 -7.34 -34.49 25.80
C ARG A 612 -6.80 -35.33 26.97
N GLU A 613 -7.63 -36.22 27.49
CA GLU A 613 -7.24 -37.13 28.56
C GLU A 613 -6.72 -38.43 27.96
N GLU A 614 -5.53 -38.83 28.38
CA GLU A 614 -4.87 -40.05 27.94
C GLU A 614 -4.66 -41.01 29.11
N TYR A 615 -4.57 -42.29 28.78
CA TYR A 615 -4.30 -43.40 29.70
C TYR A 615 -5.21 -43.38 30.94
N PHE A 616 -6.52 -43.51 30.72
CA PHE A 616 -7.50 -43.73 31.78
C PHE A 616 -8.22 -45.06 31.59
N LEU A 617 -8.77 -45.59 32.68
CA LEU A 617 -9.64 -46.77 32.68
C LEU A 617 -11.10 -46.32 32.76
N ALA A 618 -11.91 -46.77 31.81
CA ALA A 618 -13.36 -46.58 31.83
C ALA A 618 -13.99 -47.69 32.67
N VAL A 619 -14.54 -47.32 33.82
CA VAL A 619 -15.12 -48.24 34.80
C VAL A 619 -16.64 -48.03 34.86
N PRO A 620 -17.48 -49.08 34.80
CA PRO A 620 -18.93 -48.96 34.92
C PRO A 620 -19.36 -48.31 36.25
N HIS A 621 -20.52 -47.65 36.26
CA HIS A 621 -21.04 -47.07 37.50
C HIS A 621 -21.33 -48.17 38.54
N GLY A 622 -20.93 -47.93 39.79
CA GLY A 622 -21.14 -48.86 40.91
C GLY A 622 -20.08 -49.95 41.06
N HIS A 623 -19.10 -50.04 40.14
CA HIS A 623 -17.97 -50.96 40.28
C HIS A 623 -16.92 -50.40 41.25
N ALA A 624 -16.47 -51.21 42.21
CA ALA A 624 -15.51 -50.80 43.23
C ALA A 624 -14.11 -50.62 42.63
N VAL A 625 -13.49 -49.47 42.90
CA VAL A 625 -12.09 -49.18 42.54
C VAL A 625 -11.32 -48.79 43.80
N PRO A 626 -9.98 -48.94 43.81
CA PRO A 626 -9.16 -48.52 44.94
C PRO A 626 -9.37 -47.03 45.30
N PRO A 627 -9.37 -46.67 46.59
CA PRO A 627 -9.71 -45.32 47.05
C PRO A 627 -8.65 -44.26 46.72
N ASP A 628 -7.42 -44.68 46.41
CA ASP A 628 -6.29 -43.85 46.00
C ASP A 628 -6.31 -43.45 44.51
N TRP A 629 -7.27 -43.98 43.74
CA TRP A 629 -7.40 -43.68 42.32
C TRP A 629 -7.99 -42.30 42.06
N VAL A 630 -7.33 -41.54 41.18
CA VAL A 630 -7.77 -40.19 40.82
C VAL A 630 -8.86 -40.29 39.75
N ARG A 631 -10.03 -39.76 40.06
CA ARG A 631 -11.13 -39.64 39.11
C ARG A 631 -10.86 -38.49 38.14
N VAL A 632 -10.73 -38.81 36.85
CA VAL A 632 -10.41 -37.84 35.79
C VAL A 632 -11.67 -37.27 35.13
N GLY A 633 -12.72 -38.08 35.00
CA GLY A 633 -13.98 -37.64 34.40
C GLY A 633 -15.10 -38.67 34.54
N GLN A 634 -16.27 -38.37 33.99
CA GLN A 634 -17.38 -39.32 33.92
C GLN A 634 -18.19 -39.11 32.64
N THR A 635 -18.85 -40.16 32.19
CA THR A 635 -19.85 -40.17 31.11
C THR A 635 -21.14 -40.74 31.66
N LYS A 636 -22.23 -40.77 30.88
CA LYS A 636 -23.49 -41.41 31.33
C LYS A 636 -23.35 -42.90 31.65
N ALA A 637 -22.39 -43.59 31.03
CA ALA A 637 -22.22 -45.04 31.15
C ALA A 637 -21.03 -45.44 32.05
N HIS A 638 -19.93 -44.68 32.04
CA HIS A 638 -18.68 -45.05 32.72
C HIS A 638 -18.07 -43.86 33.48
N VAL A 639 -17.40 -44.13 34.60
CA VAL A 639 -16.52 -43.22 35.32
C VAL A 639 -15.07 -43.50 34.89
N ARG A 640 -14.29 -42.44 34.65
CA ARG A 640 -12.90 -42.54 34.19
C ARG A 640 -11.96 -42.38 35.39
N TYR A 641 -11.11 -43.36 35.61
CA TYR A 641 -10.12 -43.35 36.69
C TYR A 641 -8.68 -43.45 36.18
N ARG A 642 -7.76 -42.88 36.95
CA ARG A 642 -6.31 -42.95 36.75
C ARG A 642 -5.63 -43.49 38.02
N PRO A 643 -4.88 -44.61 37.93
CA PRO A 643 -4.08 -45.11 39.05
C PRO A 643 -2.97 -44.12 39.43
N PRO A 644 -2.63 -43.97 40.72
CA PRO A 644 -1.58 -43.04 41.15
C PRO A 644 -0.18 -43.43 40.63
N GLN A 645 0.09 -44.74 40.46
CA GLN A 645 1.36 -45.24 39.90
C GLN A 645 1.60 -44.78 38.46
N LEU A 646 0.51 -44.52 37.72
CA LEU A 646 0.57 -44.04 36.34
C LEU A 646 0.88 -42.53 36.26
N ALA A 647 0.71 -41.77 37.35
CA ALA A 647 0.93 -40.33 37.34
C ALA A 647 2.40 -39.98 37.03
N ALA A 648 3.37 -40.69 37.63
CA ALA A 648 4.79 -40.48 37.37
C ALA A 648 5.17 -40.82 35.92
N ALA A 649 4.66 -41.95 35.40
CA ALA A 649 4.90 -42.36 34.02
C ALA A 649 4.31 -41.36 33.00
N LEU A 650 3.17 -40.73 33.29
CA LEU A 650 2.59 -39.70 32.41
C LEU A 650 3.42 -38.40 32.38
N VAL A 651 4.07 -38.05 33.50
CA VAL A 651 5.01 -36.92 33.53
C VAL A 651 6.24 -37.24 32.67
N GLU A 652 6.80 -38.44 32.77
CA GLU A 652 7.92 -38.89 31.94
C GLU A 652 7.55 -38.99 30.46
N LEU A 653 6.34 -39.48 30.15
CA LEU A 653 5.83 -39.51 28.78
C LEU A 653 5.71 -38.09 28.19
N ALA A 654 5.25 -37.12 28.98
CA ALA A 654 5.19 -35.72 28.56
C ALA A 654 6.60 -35.17 28.30
N LEU A 655 7.58 -35.48 29.15
CA LEU A 655 8.98 -35.09 28.95
C LEU A 655 9.59 -35.69 27.68
N LEU A 656 9.36 -36.96 27.39
CA LEU A 656 9.85 -37.62 26.17
C LEU A 656 9.24 -37.01 24.90
N ARG A 657 7.95 -36.63 24.96
CA ARG A 657 7.28 -35.89 23.86
C ARG A 657 7.88 -34.51 23.66
N GLU A 658 8.20 -33.80 24.75
CA GLU A 658 8.90 -32.51 24.68
C GLU A 658 10.30 -32.64 24.09
N ARG A 659 11.06 -33.67 24.47
CA ARG A 659 12.38 -33.98 23.88
C ARG A 659 12.29 -34.27 22.38
N LEU A 660 11.32 -35.07 21.95
CA LEU A 660 11.08 -35.33 20.53
C LEU A 660 10.73 -34.04 19.78
N ALA A 661 9.82 -33.22 20.33
CA ALA A 661 9.44 -31.94 19.73
C ALA A 661 10.63 -30.98 19.61
N ALA A 662 11.52 -30.94 20.61
CA ALA A 662 12.74 -30.14 20.57
C ALA A 662 13.71 -30.62 19.48
N ALA A 663 14.01 -31.92 19.42
CA ALA A 663 14.89 -32.51 18.40
C ALA A 663 14.35 -32.27 16.97
N VAL A 664 13.04 -32.43 16.78
CA VAL A 664 12.37 -32.15 15.51
C VAL A 664 12.42 -30.66 15.15
N GLY A 665 12.28 -29.77 16.14
CA GLY A 665 12.43 -28.33 15.96
C GLY A 665 13.84 -27.92 15.51
N GLU A 666 14.88 -28.54 16.08
CA GLU A 666 16.28 -28.32 15.69
C GLU A 666 16.56 -28.81 14.26
N ALA A 667 16.11 -30.02 13.92
CA ALA A 667 16.22 -30.56 12.56
C ALA A 667 15.48 -29.70 11.53
N TRP A 668 14.27 -29.21 11.87
CA TRP A 668 13.51 -28.28 11.05
C TRP A 668 14.22 -26.93 10.87
N ALA A 669 14.81 -26.37 11.93
CA ALA A 669 15.59 -25.14 11.85
C ALA A 669 16.86 -25.33 10.99
N ALA A 670 17.51 -26.50 11.05
CA ALA A 670 18.63 -26.84 10.17
C ALA A 670 18.21 -26.91 8.69
N LEU A 671 17.08 -27.56 8.39
CA LEU A 671 16.54 -27.62 7.03
C LEU A 671 16.17 -26.23 6.48
N GLN A 672 15.52 -25.39 7.30
CA GLN A 672 15.18 -24.01 6.91
C GLN A 672 16.44 -23.19 6.60
N ARG A 673 17.51 -23.33 7.39
CA ARG A 673 18.81 -22.68 7.11
C ARG A 673 19.37 -23.13 5.76
N ARG A 674 19.28 -24.43 5.44
CA ARG A 674 19.74 -25.00 4.16
C ARG A 674 18.98 -24.42 2.96
N VAL A 675 17.66 -24.28 3.07
CA VAL A 675 16.83 -23.62 2.04
C VAL A 675 17.18 -22.13 1.95
N ALA A 676 17.41 -21.46 3.08
CA ALA A 676 17.77 -20.05 3.13
C ALA A 676 19.12 -19.74 2.45
N GLU A 677 20.06 -20.69 2.37
CA GLU A 677 21.32 -20.50 1.62
C GLU A 677 21.10 -20.31 0.11
N ARG A 678 20.02 -20.87 -0.43
CA ARG A 678 19.62 -20.73 -1.84
C ARG A 678 18.57 -19.64 -2.05
N MET A 679 18.25 -18.87 -1.00
CA MET A 679 17.24 -17.80 -1.03
C MET A 679 17.46 -16.77 -2.14
N PRO A 680 18.70 -16.32 -2.47
CA PRO A 680 18.90 -15.37 -3.56
C PRO A 680 18.40 -15.88 -4.91
N GLN A 681 18.62 -17.17 -5.20
CA GLN A 681 18.19 -17.81 -6.45
C GLN A 681 16.66 -17.96 -6.49
N LEU A 682 16.05 -18.39 -5.38
CA LEU A 682 14.59 -18.53 -5.27
C LEU A 682 13.88 -17.18 -5.40
N ARG A 683 14.37 -16.14 -4.73
CA ARG A 683 13.81 -14.78 -4.86
C ARG A 683 13.97 -14.21 -6.24
N ALA A 684 15.13 -14.37 -6.88
CA ALA A 684 15.33 -13.94 -8.26
C ALA A 684 14.36 -14.64 -9.22
N TRP A 685 13.97 -15.89 -8.94
CA TRP A 685 12.95 -16.57 -9.71
C TRP A 685 11.54 -16.02 -9.45
N VAL A 686 11.16 -15.84 -8.19
CA VAL A 686 9.87 -15.22 -7.82
C VAL A 686 9.74 -13.81 -8.39
N ASP A 687 10.81 -13.02 -8.40
CA ASP A 687 10.85 -11.69 -9.01
C ASP A 687 10.58 -11.73 -10.51
N ARG A 688 11.18 -12.70 -11.22
CA ARG A 688 10.91 -12.90 -12.65
C ARG A 688 9.45 -13.28 -12.89
N LEU A 689 8.88 -14.15 -12.05
CA LEU A 689 7.46 -14.51 -12.13
C LEU A 689 6.53 -13.33 -11.80
N ALA A 690 6.91 -12.49 -10.83
CA ALA A 690 6.18 -11.28 -10.48
C ALA A 690 6.12 -10.29 -11.65
N GLN A 691 7.26 -10.11 -12.34
CA GLN A 691 7.34 -9.27 -13.55
C GLN A 691 6.51 -9.86 -14.70
N LEU A 692 6.55 -11.18 -14.91
CA LEU A 692 5.75 -11.85 -15.92
C LEU A 692 4.25 -11.67 -15.66
N ASP A 693 3.80 -11.86 -14.42
CA ASP A 693 2.39 -11.69 -14.03
C ASP A 693 1.93 -10.22 -14.20
N ALA A 694 2.78 -9.24 -13.87
CA ALA A 694 2.51 -7.83 -14.14
C ALA A 694 2.37 -7.55 -15.66
N LEU A 695 3.23 -8.14 -16.50
CA LEU A 695 3.11 -8.05 -17.97
C LEU A 695 1.83 -8.70 -18.49
N LEU A 696 1.40 -9.84 -17.93
CA LEU A 696 0.12 -10.48 -18.24
C LEU A 696 -1.07 -9.59 -17.87
N ALA A 697 -0.98 -8.80 -16.80
CA ALA A 697 -2.01 -7.81 -16.45
C ALA A 697 -2.05 -6.66 -17.48
N LEU A 698 -0.89 -6.11 -17.86
CA LEU A 698 -0.82 -5.06 -18.89
C LEU A 698 -1.28 -5.56 -20.26
N ALA A 699 -0.96 -6.79 -20.64
CA ALA A 699 -1.42 -7.41 -21.89
C ALA A 699 -2.94 -7.59 -21.94
N ARG A 700 -3.57 -7.95 -20.80
CA ARG A 700 -5.04 -8.01 -20.69
C ARG A 700 -5.69 -6.65 -20.90
N LEU A 701 -5.09 -5.58 -20.35
CA LEU A 701 -5.56 -4.21 -20.59
C LEU A 701 -5.37 -3.81 -22.06
N ALA A 702 -4.19 -4.10 -22.63
CA ALA A 702 -3.84 -3.81 -24.02
C ALA A 702 -4.73 -4.52 -25.06
N ALA A 703 -5.36 -5.64 -24.68
CA ALA A 703 -6.32 -6.36 -25.51
C ALA A 703 -7.73 -5.72 -25.54
N THR A 704 -7.92 -4.58 -24.88
CA THR A 704 -9.17 -3.79 -24.97
C THR A 704 -9.20 -3.02 -26.29
N ASP A 705 -10.39 -2.90 -26.90
CA ASP A 705 -10.53 -2.24 -28.20
C ASP A 705 -10.15 -0.75 -28.15
N GLY A 706 -9.50 -0.27 -29.21
CA GLY A 706 -9.01 1.10 -29.33
C GLY A 706 -7.77 1.43 -28.48
N TYR A 707 -7.07 0.41 -27.95
CA TYR A 707 -5.75 0.59 -27.34
C TYR A 707 -4.63 0.39 -28.37
N CYS A 708 -3.71 1.35 -28.46
CA CYS A 708 -2.55 1.30 -29.36
C CYS A 708 -1.23 1.19 -28.57
N ALA A 709 -0.20 0.61 -29.22
CA ALA A 709 1.15 0.65 -28.71
C ALA A 709 1.73 2.07 -28.89
N PRO A 710 2.20 2.76 -27.84
CA PRO A 710 2.87 4.05 -28.00
C PRO A 710 4.21 3.89 -28.73
N ARG A 711 4.49 4.78 -29.68
CA ARG A 711 5.79 4.88 -30.36
C ARG A 711 6.74 5.74 -29.53
N LEU A 712 7.83 5.14 -29.06
CA LEU A 712 8.89 5.87 -28.36
C LEU A 712 9.86 6.48 -29.36
N LEU A 713 10.12 7.77 -29.19
CA LEU A 713 11.14 8.49 -29.94
C LEU A 713 12.51 8.36 -29.26
N PRO A 714 13.61 8.41 -30.03
CA PRO A 714 14.94 8.25 -29.48
C PRO A 714 15.29 9.38 -28.49
N PRO A 715 16.18 9.13 -27.53
CA PRO A 715 16.57 10.12 -26.51
C PRO A 715 17.29 11.35 -27.09
N THR A 716 17.72 11.31 -28.34
CA THR A 716 18.27 12.45 -29.10
C THR A 716 17.19 13.35 -29.72
N ALA A 717 15.96 12.86 -29.91
CA ALA A 717 14.88 13.63 -30.50
C ALA A 717 14.40 14.75 -29.58
N ALA A 718 13.97 15.88 -30.14
CA ALA A 718 13.37 16.96 -29.36
C ALA A 718 12.15 16.46 -28.56
N ALA A 719 11.91 17.03 -27.37
CA ALA A 719 10.78 16.63 -26.54
C ALA A 719 9.44 16.76 -27.28
N ARG A 720 8.68 15.66 -27.32
CA ARG A 720 7.42 15.55 -28.07
C ARG A 720 6.40 14.69 -27.32
N LEU A 721 5.14 15.09 -27.40
CA LEU A 721 3.98 14.30 -26.99
C LEU A 721 2.85 14.50 -28.02
N CYS A 722 2.57 13.46 -28.79
CA CYS A 722 1.50 13.43 -29.78
C CYS A 722 0.52 12.31 -29.45
N ILE A 723 -0.76 12.63 -29.40
CA ILE A 723 -1.87 11.73 -29.09
C ILE A 723 -2.95 12.02 -30.13
N GLU A 724 -3.31 11.03 -30.92
CA GLU A 724 -4.42 11.08 -31.88
C GLU A 724 -5.59 10.26 -31.33
N GLU A 725 -6.77 10.86 -31.34
CA GLU A 725 -8.01 10.32 -30.80
C GLU A 725 -7.87 9.77 -29.36
N GLY A 726 -7.16 10.52 -28.51
CA GLY A 726 -6.89 10.13 -27.12
C GLY A 726 -8.13 10.17 -26.24
N ARG A 727 -8.36 9.10 -25.46
CA ARG A 727 -9.51 8.95 -24.57
C ARG A 727 -9.06 8.88 -23.13
N HIS A 728 -9.88 9.40 -22.21
CA HIS A 728 -9.53 9.38 -20.79
C HIS A 728 -9.66 7.94 -20.24
N PRO A 729 -8.57 7.29 -19.78
CA PRO A 729 -8.59 5.86 -19.47
C PRO A 729 -9.65 5.46 -18.41
N LEU A 730 -9.77 6.26 -17.34
CA LEU A 730 -10.74 5.99 -16.26
C LEU A 730 -12.19 6.28 -16.68
N LEU A 731 -12.45 7.36 -17.42
CA LEU A 731 -13.81 7.67 -17.86
C LEU A 731 -14.29 6.63 -18.86
N GLU A 732 -13.42 6.13 -19.74
CA GLU A 732 -13.79 5.11 -20.72
C GLU A 732 -14.17 3.79 -20.03
N ALA A 733 -13.36 3.33 -19.07
CA ALA A 733 -13.59 2.06 -18.41
C ALA A 733 -14.73 2.08 -17.38
N PHE A 734 -14.97 3.22 -16.73
CA PHE A 734 -15.95 3.34 -15.65
C PHE A 734 -17.18 4.19 -16.02
N ALA A 735 -17.34 4.59 -17.29
CA ALA A 735 -18.52 5.31 -17.74
C ALA A 735 -19.79 4.47 -17.50
N PRO A 736 -20.89 5.08 -17.00
CA PRO A 736 -22.19 4.44 -16.99
C PRO A 736 -22.59 3.99 -18.41
N HIS A 737 -23.23 2.82 -18.52
CA HIS A 737 -23.65 2.21 -19.78
C HIS A 737 -24.31 3.24 -20.72
N GLY A 738 -23.74 3.40 -21.92
CA GLY A 738 -24.26 4.29 -22.98
C GLY A 738 -23.59 5.66 -23.11
N ARG A 739 -22.69 6.07 -22.20
CA ARG A 739 -21.90 7.31 -22.38
C ARG A 739 -20.63 7.05 -23.18
N VAL A 740 -20.54 7.65 -24.37
CA VAL A 740 -19.32 7.63 -25.21
C VAL A 740 -18.37 8.73 -24.74
N VAL A 741 -17.12 8.36 -24.44
CA VAL A 741 -16.06 9.33 -24.16
C VAL A 741 -15.57 9.92 -25.48
N VAL A 742 -15.65 11.23 -25.62
CA VAL A 742 -15.21 11.93 -26.83
C VAL A 742 -13.68 11.91 -26.92
N PRO A 743 -13.09 11.35 -27.99
CA PRO A 743 -11.65 11.35 -28.19
C PRO A 743 -11.13 12.75 -28.55
N ASN A 744 -9.91 13.07 -28.14
CA ASN A 744 -9.26 14.35 -28.37
C ASN A 744 -7.82 14.20 -28.87
N ASP A 745 -7.44 15.06 -29.80
CA ASP A 745 -6.08 15.15 -30.29
C ASP A 745 -5.24 16.10 -29.41
N LEU A 746 -3.97 15.77 -29.24
CA LEU A 746 -2.99 16.63 -28.57
C LEU A 746 -1.63 16.45 -29.21
N CYS A 747 -1.00 17.56 -29.62
CA CYS A 747 0.38 17.54 -30.11
C CYS A 747 1.17 18.68 -29.45
N LEU A 748 2.22 18.33 -28.71
CA LEU A 748 3.17 19.25 -28.09
C LEU A 748 4.59 18.92 -28.57
N GLY A 749 5.37 19.95 -28.86
CA GLY A 749 6.79 19.84 -29.22
C GLY A 749 7.08 19.79 -30.73
N GLU A 750 8.35 19.95 -31.09
CA GLU A 750 8.82 20.07 -32.48
C GLU A 750 8.85 18.72 -33.21
N GLU A 751 8.55 18.74 -34.52
CA GLU A 751 8.89 17.63 -35.41
C GLU A 751 10.41 17.61 -35.63
N GLY A 752 11.03 16.47 -35.33
CA GLY A 752 12.47 16.31 -35.52
C GLY A 752 12.82 16.42 -36.99
N ALA A 753 13.91 17.14 -37.29
CA ALA A 753 14.64 17.02 -38.54
C ALA A 753 15.19 15.59 -38.64
N ALA A 754 14.40 14.68 -39.22
CA ALA A 754 14.84 13.37 -39.64
C ALA A 754 14.48 13.26 -41.13
N GLY A 755 15.47 13.52 -41.97
CA GLY A 755 15.37 13.47 -43.43
C GLY A 755 15.05 14.83 -44.05
N GLU A 756 16.09 15.59 -44.37
CA GLU A 756 16.08 16.37 -45.60
C GLU A 756 15.98 15.35 -46.75
N GLU A 757 14.77 14.92 -47.09
CA GLU A 757 14.53 14.38 -48.42
C GLU A 757 14.02 15.51 -49.30
N GLU A 758 14.78 15.75 -50.36
CA GLU A 758 14.57 16.75 -51.39
C GLU A 758 13.18 16.61 -52.03
N GLY A 759 12.54 17.76 -52.30
CA GLY A 759 11.55 17.87 -53.37
C GLY A 759 10.10 17.54 -52.98
N GLY A 760 9.44 18.46 -52.27
CA GLY A 760 7.99 18.43 -52.10
C GLY A 760 7.44 19.82 -51.74
N GLU A 761 7.31 20.70 -52.72
CA GLU A 761 6.56 21.95 -52.56
C GLU A 761 5.07 21.62 -52.29
N GLY A 762 4.54 22.02 -51.13
CA GLY A 762 3.09 22.05 -50.93
C GLY A 762 2.50 21.70 -49.56
N GLY A 763 3.29 21.48 -48.50
CA GLY A 763 2.76 21.26 -47.15
C GLY A 763 3.38 22.22 -46.13
N ALA A 764 2.59 23.05 -45.47
CA ALA A 764 3.03 23.90 -44.37
C ALA A 764 3.45 23.05 -43.14
N GLY A 765 4.65 22.47 -43.19
CA GLY A 765 5.31 21.77 -42.07
C GLY A 765 5.80 22.77 -41.02
N GLY A 766 4.86 23.33 -40.25
CA GLY A 766 5.15 24.31 -39.21
C GLY A 766 5.58 23.65 -37.89
N ALA A 767 6.67 24.14 -37.30
CA ALA A 767 7.11 23.79 -35.95
C ALA A 767 5.94 23.90 -34.95
N ARG A 768 5.58 22.78 -34.30
CA ARG A 768 4.47 22.74 -33.35
C ARG A 768 4.90 23.29 -31.97
N PRO A 769 3.99 23.98 -31.26
CA PRO A 769 4.28 24.67 -30.00
C PRO A 769 4.55 23.68 -28.87
N ARG A 770 5.35 24.09 -27.89
CA ARG A 770 5.68 23.31 -26.67
C ARG A 770 4.62 23.48 -25.59
N CYS A 771 3.92 24.61 -25.60
CA CYS A 771 2.91 24.97 -24.63
C CYS A 771 1.55 25.15 -25.31
N LEU A 772 0.51 24.57 -24.72
CA LEU A 772 -0.86 24.77 -25.15
C LEU A 772 -1.65 25.46 -24.05
N ILE A 773 -2.27 26.59 -24.38
CA ILE A 773 -3.26 27.24 -23.52
C ILE A 773 -4.61 26.64 -23.86
N VAL A 774 -5.27 26.01 -22.91
CA VAL A 774 -6.62 25.45 -23.12
C VAL A 774 -7.64 26.21 -22.29
N THR A 775 -8.66 26.73 -22.96
CA THR A 775 -9.76 27.48 -22.32
C THR A 775 -11.07 26.68 -22.37
N GLY A 776 -11.96 26.87 -21.39
CA GLY A 776 -13.27 26.21 -21.34
C GLY A 776 -13.39 25.08 -20.29
N PRO A 777 -14.60 24.54 -20.09
CA PRO A 777 -14.88 23.58 -19.01
C PRO A 777 -14.17 22.23 -19.22
N ASN A 778 -13.78 21.58 -18.11
CA ASN A 778 -13.15 20.25 -18.08
C ASN A 778 -11.85 20.10 -18.89
N ALA A 779 -11.09 21.19 -19.04
CA ALA A 779 -9.88 21.24 -19.87
C ALA A 779 -8.56 20.83 -19.15
N GLY A 780 -8.61 20.42 -17.88
CA GLY A 780 -7.44 20.28 -16.97
C GLY A 780 -6.30 19.33 -17.37
N GLY A 781 -6.32 18.70 -18.54
CA GLY A 781 -5.18 17.93 -19.05
C GLY A 781 -4.98 16.52 -18.49
N LYS A 782 -5.88 16.06 -17.62
CA LYS A 782 -5.82 14.74 -16.97
C LYS A 782 -5.67 13.59 -17.95
N SER A 783 -6.42 13.61 -19.06
CA SER A 783 -6.38 12.57 -20.09
C SER A 783 -4.98 12.40 -20.67
N ALA A 784 -4.34 13.51 -21.05
CA ALA A 784 -2.99 13.51 -21.62
C ALA A 784 -1.94 13.07 -20.61
N GLY A 785 -2.04 13.55 -19.37
CA GLY A 785 -1.15 13.15 -18.27
C GLY A 785 -1.22 11.65 -18.00
N LEU A 786 -2.43 11.08 -17.94
CA LEU A 786 -2.62 9.64 -17.74
C LEU A 786 -2.13 8.79 -18.91
N ILE A 787 -2.35 9.23 -20.16
CA ILE A 787 -1.84 8.52 -21.35
C ILE A 787 -0.30 8.51 -21.34
N ALA A 788 0.34 9.65 -21.09
CA ALA A 788 1.80 9.73 -20.97
C ALA A 788 2.32 8.83 -19.83
N TRP A 789 1.64 8.84 -18.68
CA TRP A 789 1.95 7.98 -17.55
C TRP A 789 1.86 6.49 -17.89
N MET A 790 0.77 6.07 -18.53
CA MET A 790 0.56 4.69 -18.98
C MET A 790 1.60 4.24 -20.00
N ALA A 791 1.95 5.11 -20.96
CA ALA A 791 2.98 4.80 -21.94
C ALA A 791 4.34 4.52 -21.26
N GLN A 792 4.71 5.31 -20.25
CA GLN A 792 5.96 5.13 -19.50
C GLN A 792 5.94 4.01 -18.45
N ILE A 793 4.77 3.45 -18.12
CA ILE A 793 4.68 2.15 -17.44
C ILE A 793 5.16 1.01 -18.37
N GLY A 794 5.07 1.22 -19.69
CA GLY A 794 5.21 0.18 -20.72
C GLY A 794 3.87 -0.46 -21.08
N SER A 795 2.76 0.28 -20.96
CA SER A 795 1.42 -0.16 -21.32
C SER A 795 0.99 0.40 -22.67
N PHE A 796 0.08 -0.31 -23.33
CA PHE A 796 -0.71 0.27 -24.43
C PHE A 796 -1.66 1.33 -23.85
N VAL A 797 -2.05 2.28 -24.69
CA VAL A 797 -2.82 3.47 -24.28
C VAL A 797 -4.11 3.61 -25.09
N PRO A 798 -5.20 4.18 -24.52
CA PRO A 798 -6.47 4.35 -25.20
C PRO A 798 -6.43 5.53 -26.18
N ALA A 799 -5.79 5.32 -27.33
CA ALA A 799 -5.66 6.27 -28.41
C ALA A 799 -5.59 5.52 -29.75
N ARG A 800 -5.84 6.23 -30.86
CA ARG A 800 -5.59 5.69 -32.20
C ARG A 800 -4.09 5.63 -32.48
N ARG A 801 -3.37 6.69 -32.11
CA ARG A 801 -1.91 6.77 -32.20
C ARG A 801 -1.37 7.55 -31.01
N CYS A 802 -0.24 7.12 -30.47
CA CYS A 802 0.50 7.86 -29.45
C CYS A 802 1.98 7.81 -29.78
N GLU A 803 2.64 8.97 -29.78
CA GLU A 803 4.06 9.12 -30.02
C GLU A 803 4.64 10.05 -28.96
N LEU A 804 5.67 9.62 -28.24
CA LEU A 804 6.28 10.44 -27.21
C LEU A 804 7.78 10.21 -27.10
N THR A 805 8.48 11.23 -26.62
CA THR A 805 9.80 11.06 -26.03
C THR A 805 9.65 10.74 -24.54
N PRO A 806 10.41 9.78 -23.97
CA PRO A 806 10.36 9.50 -22.53
C PRO A 806 10.58 10.78 -21.70
N MET A 807 9.62 11.08 -20.84
CA MET A 807 9.66 12.23 -19.93
C MET A 807 10.43 11.85 -18.66
N LEU A 808 11.22 12.80 -18.16
CA LEU A 808 11.97 12.64 -16.91
C LEU A 808 11.13 13.01 -15.69
N GLN A 809 10.14 13.90 -15.86
CA GLN A 809 9.32 14.41 -14.77
C GLN A 809 7.92 14.72 -15.26
N ILE A 810 6.92 14.48 -14.41
CA ILE A 810 5.53 14.88 -14.66
C ILE A 810 5.05 15.68 -13.46
N HIS A 811 4.77 16.95 -13.69
CA HIS A 811 4.29 17.90 -12.69
C HIS A 811 2.85 18.23 -12.95
N THR A 812 2.03 18.14 -11.92
CA THR A 812 0.61 18.45 -12.04
C THR A 812 0.18 19.35 -10.91
N ARG A 813 -0.67 20.32 -11.24
CA ARG A 813 -1.47 21.03 -10.25
C ARG A 813 -2.89 21.10 -10.77
N MET A 814 -3.71 20.15 -10.34
CA MET A 814 -5.13 20.05 -10.72
C MET A 814 -6.03 20.10 -9.49
N GLY A 815 -7.09 20.92 -9.55
CA GLY A 815 -8.07 21.06 -8.46
C GLY A 815 -7.66 21.94 -7.27
N ALA A 816 -8.59 22.16 -6.33
CA ALA A 816 -8.41 22.96 -5.11
C ALA A 816 -8.35 22.02 -3.89
N ALA A 817 -7.15 21.77 -3.36
CA ALA A 817 -6.96 20.98 -2.16
C ALA A 817 -6.16 21.82 -1.16
N ASP A 818 -6.73 22.02 0.03
CA ASP A 818 -6.18 22.90 1.04
C ASP A 818 -5.17 22.18 1.92
N SER A 819 -4.17 22.92 2.40
CA SER A 819 -3.20 22.44 3.39
C SER A 819 -3.41 23.11 4.75
N ILE A 820 -4.62 22.94 5.30
CA ILE A 820 -5.09 23.57 6.57
C ILE A 820 -4.06 23.40 7.70
N CYS A 821 -3.44 22.23 7.83
CA CYS A 821 -2.52 21.91 8.92
C CYS A 821 -1.17 22.62 8.85
N ASN A 822 -0.76 23.11 7.67
CA ASN A 822 0.46 23.92 7.53
C ASN A 822 0.20 25.41 7.78
N GLY A 823 -1.06 25.80 8.05
CA GLY A 823 -1.47 27.21 8.06
C GLY A 823 -1.31 27.87 6.68
N LEU A 824 -1.14 27.09 5.62
CA LEU A 824 -1.01 27.59 4.25
C LEU A 824 -2.40 27.74 3.65
N SER A 825 -2.66 28.94 3.12
CA SER A 825 -3.85 29.19 2.31
C SER A 825 -3.82 28.34 1.04
N THR A 826 -4.99 28.19 0.41
CA THR A 826 -5.18 27.50 -0.87
C THR A 826 -4.20 28.02 -1.93
N LEU A 827 -4.08 29.35 -2.02
CA LEU A 827 -3.15 30.06 -2.86
C LEU A 827 -1.69 29.76 -2.50
N ALA A 828 -1.32 29.80 -1.22
CA ALA A 828 0.05 29.55 -0.81
C ALA A 828 0.49 28.12 -1.15
N SER A 829 -0.39 27.13 -0.97
CA SER A 829 -0.11 25.75 -1.40
C SER A 829 0.04 25.65 -2.91
N GLU A 830 -0.82 26.32 -3.67
CA GLU A 830 -0.80 26.31 -5.13
C GLU A 830 0.49 26.93 -5.70
N LEU A 831 0.89 28.09 -5.18
CA LEU A 831 2.13 28.76 -5.59
C LEU A 831 3.38 27.99 -5.15
N THR A 832 3.32 27.29 -4.02
CA THR A 832 4.44 26.44 -3.56
C THR A 832 4.66 25.29 -4.54
N SER A 833 3.62 24.52 -4.88
CA SER A 833 3.73 23.42 -5.85
C SER A 833 4.17 23.91 -7.23
N ALA A 834 3.66 25.07 -7.69
CA ALA A 834 4.11 25.67 -8.94
C ALA A 834 5.60 26.06 -8.89
N SER A 835 6.07 26.68 -7.80
CA SER A 835 7.48 27.05 -7.61
C SER A 835 8.40 25.83 -7.50
N GLU A 836 7.91 24.74 -6.89
CA GLU A 836 8.62 23.46 -6.82
C GLU A 836 8.79 22.85 -8.21
N ALA A 837 7.70 22.78 -9.00
CA ALA A 837 7.73 22.31 -10.37
C ALA A 837 8.70 23.13 -11.24
N LEU A 838 8.62 24.47 -11.21
CA LEU A 838 9.45 25.35 -12.03
C LEU A 838 10.95 25.22 -11.72
N ALA A 839 11.32 24.93 -10.47
CA ALA A 839 12.74 24.85 -10.09
C ALA A 839 13.44 23.58 -10.58
N VAL A 840 12.69 22.51 -10.83
CA VAL A 840 13.25 21.22 -11.27
C VAL A 840 12.88 20.88 -12.72
N ALA A 841 11.90 21.57 -13.30
CA ALA A 841 11.44 21.36 -14.65
C ALA A 841 12.55 21.56 -15.69
N CYS A 842 12.56 20.70 -16.69
CA CYS A 842 13.53 20.68 -17.78
C CYS A 842 12.81 20.46 -19.11
N PRO A 843 13.50 20.54 -20.26
CA PRO A 843 12.86 20.33 -21.56
C PRO A 843 12.17 18.96 -21.72
N ARG A 844 12.53 17.96 -20.89
CA ARG A 844 11.93 16.61 -20.82
C ARG A 844 10.86 16.48 -19.73
N SER A 845 10.35 17.58 -19.20
CA SER A 845 9.27 17.60 -18.21
C SER A 845 7.92 17.86 -18.88
N LEU A 846 6.88 17.19 -18.39
CA LEU A 846 5.49 17.50 -18.72
C LEU A 846 4.85 18.26 -17.55
N VAL A 847 4.35 19.47 -17.81
CA VAL A 847 3.71 20.33 -16.82
C VAL A 847 2.23 20.49 -17.15
N LEU A 848 1.37 20.16 -16.19
CA LEU A 848 -0.10 20.27 -16.31
C LEU A 848 -0.61 21.23 -15.22
N PHE A 849 -0.96 22.45 -15.59
CA PHE A 849 -1.48 23.46 -14.65
C PHE A 849 -2.95 23.79 -14.92
N ASP A 850 -3.73 23.72 -13.85
CA ASP A 850 -5.17 23.93 -13.84
C ASP A 850 -5.56 25.19 -13.06
N GLU A 851 -5.95 26.24 -13.79
CA GLU A 851 -6.44 27.51 -13.24
C GLU A 851 -5.50 28.17 -12.23
N LEU A 852 -4.20 28.23 -12.55
CA LEU A 852 -3.19 28.85 -11.69
C LEU A 852 -3.53 30.31 -11.38
N GLY A 853 -3.55 30.68 -10.10
CA GLY A 853 -3.84 32.04 -9.63
C GLY A 853 -5.29 32.29 -9.23
N ARG A 854 -6.17 31.27 -9.29
CA ARG A 854 -7.60 31.43 -8.94
C ARG A 854 -7.87 31.89 -7.49
N GLY A 855 -6.92 31.66 -6.58
CA GLY A 855 -7.06 31.98 -5.15
C GLY A 855 -6.72 33.43 -4.77
N THR A 856 -6.44 34.31 -5.74
CA THR A 856 -6.07 35.72 -5.51
C THR A 856 -6.89 36.68 -6.38
N ALA A 857 -6.65 37.99 -6.22
CA ALA A 857 -7.24 39.02 -7.07
C ALA A 857 -6.96 38.74 -8.55
N SER A 858 -7.92 39.01 -9.43
CA SER A 858 -7.83 38.63 -10.85
C SER A 858 -6.60 39.19 -11.56
N HIS A 859 -6.20 40.43 -11.23
CA HIS A 859 -4.99 41.06 -11.76
C HIS A 859 -3.72 40.30 -11.34
N ASP A 860 -3.59 39.96 -10.06
CA ASP A 860 -2.43 39.26 -9.54
C ASP A 860 -2.37 37.82 -10.05
N GLY A 861 -3.52 37.15 -10.13
CA GLY A 861 -3.64 35.81 -10.69
C GLY A 861 -3.24 35.76 -12.16
N ALA A 862 -3.72 36.71 -12.97
CA ALA A 862 -3.33 36.84 -14.38
C ALA A 862 -1.83 37.12 -14.54
N ALA A 863 -1.26 38.02 -13.72
CA ALA A 863 0.16 38.34 -13.76
C ALA A 863 1.04 37.12 -13.40
N ILE A 864 0.67 36.37 -12.36
CA ILE A 864 1.37 35.14 -11.95
C ILE A 864 1.28 34.08 -13.05
N ALA A 865 0.08 33.83 -13.58
CA ALA A 865 -0.14 32.86 -14.65
C ALA A 865 0.64 33.21 -15.91
N HIS A 866 0.62 34.48 -16.32
CA HIS A 866 1.38 34.99 -17.46
C HIS A 866 2.89 34.78 -17.26
N ALA A 867 3.44 35.22 -16.13
CA ALA A 867 4.86 35.07 -15.84
C ALA A 867 5.31 33.60 -15.78
N THR A 868 4.49 32.74 -15.15
CA THR A 868 4.77 31.30 -15.07
C THR A 868 4.76 30.64 -16.44
N LEU A 869 3.74 30.88 -17.26
CA LEU A 869 3.66 30.30 -18.60
C LEU A 869 4.81 30.79 -19.51
N ALA A 870 5.12 32.08 -19.47
CA ALA A 870 6.25 32.65 -20.21
C ALA A 870 7.58 32.01 -19.80
N HIS A 871 7.80 31.80 -18.50
CA HIS A 871 8.99 31.13 -17.98
C HIS A 871 9.06 29.66 -18.44
N ILE A 872 7.93 28.93 -18.41
CA ILE A 872 7.89 27.55 -18.89
C ILE A 872 8.26 27.48 -20.37
N ALA A 873 7.63 28.33 -21.18
CA ALA A 873 7.82 28.35 -22.63
C ALA A 873 9.26 28.72 -23.06
N THR A 874 9.90 29.68 -22.38
CA THR A 874 11.16 30.27 -22.82
C THR A 874 12.40 29.75 -22.09
N VAL A 875 12.30 29.55 -20.77
CA VAL A 875 13.43 29.19 -19.90
C VAL A 875 13.51 27.68 -19.72
N THR A 876 12.48 27.06 -19.14
CA THR A 876 12.51 25.61 -18.90
C THR A 876 12.34 24.81 -20.19
N ARG A 877 11.63 25.39 -21.17
CA ARG A 877 11.26 24.78 -22.46
C ARG A 877 10.57 23.41 -22.32
N SER A 878 9.87 23.22 -21.20
CA SER A 878 9.11 22.01 -20.88
C SER A 878 7.88 21.90 -21.78
N LEU A 879 7.34 20.69 -21.92
CA LEU A 879 6.03 20.50 -22.53
C LEU A 879 4.94 20.92 -21.53
N CYS A 880 3.99 21.73 -21.95
CA CYS A 880 3.02 22.33 -21.03
C CYS A 880 1.59 22.29 -21.57
N LEU A 881 0.66 21.84 -20.74
CA LEU A 881 -0.76 22.12 -20.90
C LEU A 881 -1.18 23.07 -19.78
N PHE A 882 -1.55 24.28 -20.17
CA PHE A 882 -1.86 25.35 -19.25
C PHE A 882 -3.32 25.77 -19.43
N THR A 883 -4.17 25.48 -18.46
CA THR A 883 -5.56 25.91 -18.53
C THR A 883 -5.77 27.18 -17.72
N THR A 884 -6.53 28.10 -18.29
CA THR A 884 -6.75 29.40 -17.68
C THR A 884 -8.06 30.02 -18.11
N HIS A 885 -8.63 30.83 -17.22
CA HIS A 885 -9.76 31.71 -17.52
C HIS A 885 -9.31 33.15 -17.77
N TYR A 886 -8.00 33.45 -17.72
CA TYR A 886 -7.47 34.79 -17.94
C TYR A 886 -7.23 35.04 -19.43
N PRO A 887 -8.02 35.90 -20.10
CA PRO A 887 -7.83 36.17 -21.53
C PRO A 887 -6.48 36.84 -21.82
N GLU A 888 -5.98 37.63 -20.87
CA GLU A 888 -4.68 38.31 -20.97
C GLU A 888 -3.52 37.33 -21.12
N VAL A 889 -3.60 36.15 -20.49
CA VAL A 889 -2.59 35.09 -20.61
C VAL A 889 -2.61 34.49 -22.01
N ALA A 890 -3.78 34.40 -22.65
CA ALA A 890 -3.88 33.91 -24.02
C ALA A 890 -3.21 34.85 -25.05
N GLY A 891 -3.02 36.13 -24.71
CA GLY A 891 -2.21 37.08 -25.49
C GLY A 891 -0.73 36.68 -25.63
N LEU A 892 -0.21 35.82 -24.75
CA LEU A 892 1.16 35.27 -24.88
C LEU A 892 1.34 34.45 -26.16
N ALA A 893 0.28 33.82 -26.67
CA ALA A 893 0.36 33.07 -27.92
C ALA A 893 0.67 33.98 -29.11
N THR A 894 0.16 35.21 -29.10
CA THR A 894 0.50 36.22 -30.12
C THR A 894 1.94 36.71 -29.97
N ALA A 895 2.43 36.83 -28.73
CA ALA A 895 3.80 37.27 -28.45
C ALA A 895 4.87 36.19 -28.71
N LEU A 896 4.53 34.91 -28.48
CA LEU A 896 5.43 33.76 -28.59
C LEU A 896 4.81 32.65 -29.47
N PRO A 897 4.45 32.93 -30.74
CA PRO A 897 3.68 32.01 -31.59
C PRO A 897 4.42 30.72 -31.95
N LYS A 898 5.76 30.72 -31.86
CA LYS A 898 6.59 29.52 -32.04
C LYS A 898 6.54 28.55 -30.85
N HIS A 899 6.14 29.03 -29.68
CA HIS A 899 6.23 28.27 -28.42
C HIS A 899 4.87 27.98 -27.81
N ILE A 900 3.88 28.83 -28.05
CA ILE A 900 2.57 28.80 -27.40
C ILE A 900 1.47 28.84 -28.46
N ALA A 901 0.52 27.91 -28.38
CA ALA A 901 -0.76 28.00 -29.08
C ALA A 901 -1.94 28.04 -28.12
N VAL A 902 -3.08 28.51 -28.63
CA VAL A 902 -4.35 28.57 -27.90
C VAL A 902 -5.32 27.57 -28.50
N CYS A 903 -5.96 26.83 -27.61
CA CYS A 903 -7.10 25.99 -27.90
C CYS A 903 -8.25 26.32 -26.94
N HIS A 904 -9.44 25.91 -27.32
CA HIS A 904 -10.62 25.98 -26.49
C HIS A 904 -11.43 24.69 -26.60
N MET A 905 -12.25 24.43 -25.59
CA MET A 905 -13.19 23.33 -25.64
C MET A 905 -14.40 23.73 -26.50
N ALA A 906 -14.63 23.00 -27.58
CA ALA A 906 -15.63 23.31 -28.58
C ALA A 906 -17.06 23.20 -28.02
N VAL A 907 -17.88 24.15 -28.42
CA VAL A 907 -19.27 24.29 -27.99
C VAL A 907 -20.11 24.49 -29.25
N MET A 908 -21.18 23.70 -29.40
CA MET A 908 -22.11 23.92 -30.50
C MET A 908 -23.17 24.94 -30.06
N GLN A 909 -23.25 26.04 -30.82
CA GLN A 909 -24.32 27.01 -30.68
C GLN A 909 -25.38 26.73 -31.75
N PRO A 910 -26.66 26.58 -31.39
CA PRO A 910 -27.74 26.57 -32.36
C PRO A 910 -27.77 27.93 -33.07
N SER A 911 -27.48 27.95 -34.38
CA SER A 911 -27.55 29.19 -35.17
C SER A 911 -28.96 29.75 -35.15
N ARG A 912 -29.10 31.03 -34.77
CA ARG A 912 -30.37 31.78 -34.90
C ARG A 912 -30.77 32.06 -36.36
N ASN A 913 -29.89 31.79 -37.32
CA ASN A 913 -30.12 32.03 -38.74
C ASN A 913 -29.82 30.78 -39.56
N SER A 914 -30.80 29.87 -39.67
CA SER A 914 -30.98 29.10 -40.90
C SER A 914 -32.36 29.44 -41.44
N GLY A 915 -32.39 30.47 -42.29
CA GLY A 915 -33.59 30.83 -43.03
C GLY A 915 -34.01 29.65 -43.88
N SER A 916 -35.24 29.19 -43.68
CA SER A 916 -35.90 28.21 -44.52
C SER A 916 -35.91 28.70 -45.97
N THR A 917 -35.14 28.05 -46.83
CA THR A 917 -35.39 28.08 -48.27
C THR A 917 -36.04 26.75 -48.64
N SER A 918 -37.38 26.73 -48.67
CA SER A 918 -38.20 26.06 -49.70
C SER A 918 -39.63 25.76 -49.23
N ARG A 919 -40.58 26.55 -49.77
CA ARG A 919 -41.85 26.16 -50.42
C ARG A 919 -43.02 27.10 -50.04
N PRO A 920 -43.72 27.68 -51.02
CA PRO A 920 -44.93 28.47 -50.77
C PRO A 920 -46.17 27.57 -50.73
N ASN A 921 -47.23 28.13 -50.10
CA ASN A 921 -48.64 27.73 -50.12
C ASN A 921 -49.15 26.84 -48.98
N THR A 922 -49.79 27.47 -47.99
CA THR A 922 -51.25 27.34 -47.71
C THR A 922 -51.64 28.41 -46.68
N PRO A 923 -52.75 29.16 -46.84
CA PRO A 923 -53.22 30.09 -45.84
C PRO A 923 -54.16 29.38 -44.86
N THR A 924 -53.85 29.43 -43.56
CA THR A 924 -54.84 29.16 -42.51
C THR A 924 -54.65 30.12 -41.34
N VAL A 925 -55.79 30.51 -40.79
CA VAL A 925 -56.08 31.73 -40.04
C VAL A 925 -55.90 31.54 -38.53
N SER A 926 -55.65 32.67 -37.86
CA SER A 926 -55.89 33.03 -36.45
C SER A 926 -55.07 32.37 -35.33
N GLY A 927 -54.19 33.20 -34.75
CA GLY A 927 -54.41 33.76 -33.41
C GLY A 927 -54.26 32.83 -32.20
N SER A 928 -53.07 32.82 -31.60
CA SER A 928 -52.91 32.62 -30.15
C SER A 928 -51.58 33.20 -29.66
N HIS A 929 -51.66 33.91 -28.54
CA HIS A 929 -50.63 34.60 -27.76
C HIS A 929 -49.19 34.04 -27.79
N PRO A 930 -48.14 34.90 -27.67
CA PRO A 930 -46.80 34.42 -27.40
C PRO A 930 -46.74 33.87 -25.98
N SER A 931 -46.76 32.55 -25.84
CA SER A 931 -46.48 31.85 -24.59
C SER A 931 -45.03 32.11 -24.17
N ALA A 932 -44.85 32.46 -22.90
CA ALA A 932 -43.61 32.87 -22.23
C ALA A 932 -42.56 31.76 -22.05
N ASP A 933 -42.50 30.79 -22.97
CA ASP A 933 -41.65 29.60 -22.86
C ASP A 933 -40.67 29.44 -24.03
N GLN A 934 -40.25 30.56 -24.63
CA GLN A 934 -39.08 30.59 -25.53
C GLN A 934 -37.80 30.49 -24.68
N ARG A 935 -37.55 29.32 -24.09
CA ARG A 935 -36.21 29.00 -23.59
C ARG A 935 -35.28 28.95 -24.79
N GLU A 936 -34.23 29.76 -24.76
CA GLU A 936 -33.15 29.66 -25.75
C GLU A 936 -32.66 28.21 -25.80
N PRO A 937 -32.38 27.66 -26.99
CA PRO A 937 -31.97 26.27 -27.10
C PRO A 937 -30.69 26.03 -26.29
N PRO A 938 -30.60 24.91 -25.56
CA PRO A 938 -29.52 24.68 -24.62
C PRO A 938 -28.17 24.60 -25.33
N VAL A 939 -27.14 25.15 -24.69
CA VAL A 939 -25.75 25.04 -25.15
C VAL A 939 -25.31 23.57 -25.09
N GLU A 940 -24.87 23.01 -26.23
CA GLU A 940 -24.39 21.64 -26.29
C GLU A 940 -22.85 21.59 -26.24
N LEU A 941 -22.32 20.93 -25.21
CA LEU A 941 -20.89 20.73 -25.02
C LEU A 941 -20.40 19.59 -25.90
N LEU A 942 -19.54 19.89 -26.88
CA LEU A 942 -19.00 18.87 -27.78
C LEU A 942 -17.84 18.09 -27.17
N TYR A 943 -17.21 18.62 -26.11
CA TYR A 943 -16.04 18.03 -25.44
C TYR A 943 -14.86 17.70 -26.38
N ARG A 944 -14.78 18.41 -27.52
CA ARG A 944 -13.67 18.36 -28.47
C ARG A 944 -12.77 19.59 -28.31
N VAL A 945 -11.46 19.41 -28.28
CA VAL A 945 -10.49 20.50 -28.34
C VAL A 945 -10.53 21.09 -29.76
N ALA A 946 -10.72 22.40 -29.87
CA ALA A 946 -10.63 23.15 -31.12
C ALA A 946 -9.51 24.20 -31.01
N GLU A 947 -8.85 24.49 -32.14
CA GLU A 947 -7.82 25.51 -32.21
C GLU A 947 -8.41 26.93 -32.16
N GLY A 948 -7.63 27.86 -31.63
CA GLY A 948 -7.99 29.27 -31.53
C GLY A 948 -8.73 29.64 -30.24
N PHE A 949 -9.14 30.90 -30.18
CA PHE A 949 -9.85 31.47 -29.04
C PHE A 949 -11.32 31.04 -29.05
N GLY A 950 -11.85 30.64 -27.88
CA GLY A 950 -13.27 30.34 -27.74
C GLY A 950 -14.15 31.58 -27.84
N SER A 951 -15.42 31.41 -28.21
CA SER A 951 -16.39 32.51 -28.25
C SER A 951 -16.63 33.06 -26.84
N GLY A 952 -16.36 34.36 -26.62
CA GLY A 952 -16.36 35.02 -25.30
C GLY A 952 -17.69 35.05 -24.54
N SER A 953 -18.77 34.43 -25.03
CA SER A 953 -20.13 34.48 -24.44
C SER A 953 -20.55 33.20 -23.69
N PHE A 954 -19.67 32.21 -23.54
CA PHE A 954 -20.05 30.88 -22.98
C PHE A 954 -20.68 30.94 -21.57
N GLY A 955 -20.13 31.75 -20.66
CA GLY A 955 -20.66 31.87 -19.29
C GLY A 955 -22.08 32.45 -19.24
N ILE A 956 -22.37 33.43 -20.09
CA ILE A 956 -23.70 34.07 -20.20
C ILE A 956 -24.72 33.08 -20.75
N GLN A 957 -24.34 32.31 -21.77
CA GLN A 957 -25.22 31.30 -22.38
C GLN A 957 -25.49 30.11 -21.45
N THR A 958 -24.49 29.71 -20.66
CA THR A 958 -24.66 28.70 -19.61
C THR A 958 -25.62 29.22 -18.53
N GLY A 959 -25.50 30.50 -18.17
CA GLY A 959 -26.44 31.19 -17.28
C GLY A 959 -27.87 31.22 -17.82
N ALA A 960 -28.05 31.47 -19.12
CA ALA A 960 -29.35 31.39 -19.79
C ALA A 960 -29.96 29.98 -19.70
N SER A 961 -29.14 28.96 -19.98
CA SER A 961 -29.55 27.55 -19.90
C SER A 961 -29.90 27.11 -18.46
N ALA A 962 -29.27 27.73 -17.46
CA ALA A 962 -29.57 27.53 -16.05
C ALA A 962 -30.83 28.29 -15.55
N GLY A 963 -31.49 29.06 -16.43
CA GLY A 963 -32.70 29.81 -16.11
C GLY A 963 -32.45 31.15 -15.41
N LEU A 964 -31.26 31.74 -15.56
CA LEU A 964 -31.00 33.08 -15.01
C LEU A 964 -31.85 34.16 -15.71
N PRO A 965 -32.24 35.24 -15.00
CA PRO A 965 -33.10 36.27 -15.57
C PRO A 965 -32.47 36.96 -16.80
N PRO A 966 -33.22 37.17 -17.89
CA PRO A 966 -32.67 37.76 -19.13
C PRO A 966 -32.12 39.18 -18.93
N LYS A 967 -32.72 39.97 -18.04
CA LYS A 967 -32.21 41.30 -17.67
C LYS A 967 -30.82 41.24 -17.02
N LEU A 968 -30.55 40.21 -16.23
CA LEU A 968 -29.24 39.99 -15.59
C LEU A 968 -28.20 39.60 -16.65
N LEU A 969 -28.56 38.70 -17.58
CA LEU A 969 -27.69 38.24 -18.65
C LEU A 969 -27.32 39.37 -19.61
N GLN A 970 -28.28 40.21 -19.99
CA GLN A 970 -28.05 41.39 -20.83
C GLN A 970 -27.12 42.40 -20.14
N SER A 971 -27.35 42.68 -18.85
CA SER A 971 -26.47 43.55 -18.06
C SER A 971 -25.05 42.97 -17.95
N ALA A 972 -24.92 41.66 -17.73
CA ALA A 972 -23.64 40.98 -17.67
C ALA A 972 -22.87 41.06 -19.01
N GLU A 973 -23.56 40.91 -20.14
CA GLU A 973 -22.98 41.04 -21.48
C GLU A 973 -22.46 42.46 -21.74
N GLU A 974 -23.24 43.48 -21.40
CA GLU A 974 -22.83 44.89 -21.53
C GLU A 974 -21.60 45.21 -20.68
N HIS A 975 -21.57 44.74 -19.42
CA HIS A 975 -20.44 44.96 -18.53
C HIS A 975 -19.20 44.22 -19.00
N SER A 976 -19.34 42.98 -19.47
CA SER A 976 -18.25 42.17 -20.03
C SER A 976 -17.61 42.87 -21.24
N LYS A 977 -18.40 43.33 -22.21
CA LYS A 977 -17.91 44.07 -23.38
C LYS A 977 -17.21 45.37 -23.00
N LYS A 978 -17.76 46.13 -22.04
CA LYS A 978 -17.13 47.38 -21.53
C LYS A 978 -15.79 47.11 -20.88
N LEU A 979 -15.67 46.05 -20.08
CA LEU A 979 -14.42 45.64 -19.43
C LEU A 979 -13.39 45.18 -20.46
N GLU A 980 -13.79 44.39 -21.45
CA GLU A 980 -12.91 43.91 -22.52
C GLU A 980 -12.35 45.07 -23.37
N GLN A 981 -13.19 46.04 -23.75
CA GLN A 981 -12.75 47.24 -24.45
C GLN A 981 -11.73 48.03 -23.62
N ARG A 982 -12.02 48.28 -22.34
CA ARG A 982 -11.08 48.99 -21.44
C ARG A 982 -9.75 48.25 -21.28
N ALA A 983 -9.77 46.93 -21.19
CA ALA A 983 -8.57 46.12 -21.10
C ALA A 983 -7.74 46.20 -22.39
N ARG A 984 -8.37 46.07 -23.56
CA ARG A 984 -7.72 46.20 -24.87
C ARG A 984 -7.07 47.58 -25.06
N SER A 985 -7.77 48.67 -24.72
CA SER A 985 -7.22 50.02 -24.83
C SER A 985 -5.97 50.22 -23.95
N ARG A 986 -5.99 49.75 -22.70
CA ARG A 986 -4.82 49.81 -21.81
C ARG A 986 -3.64 48.97 -22.30
N GLN A 987 -3.94 47.83 -22.91
CA GLN A 987 -2.93 46.94 -23.48
C GLN A 987 -2.25 47.59 -24.70
N GLN A 988 -3.03 48.25 -25.56
CA GLN A 988 -2.52 49.03 -26.70
C GLN A 988 -1.66 50.21 -26.24
N GLU A 989 -2.11 50.98 -25.23
CA GLU A 989 -1.31 52.07 -24.64
C GLU A 989 0.03 51.56 -24.07
N SER A 990 0.00 50.45 -23.35
CA SER A 990 1.22 49.85 -22.77
C SER A 990 2.16 49.32 -23.86
N MET A 991 1.62 48.73 -24.94
CA MET A 991 2.41 48.25 -26.07
C MET A 991 3.08 49.41 -26.81
N LEU A 992 2.36 50.52 -27.01
CA LEU A 992 2.91 51.75 -27.59
C LEU A 992 4.05 52.33 -26.74
N LEU A 993 3.91 52.33 -25.41
CA LEU A 993 4.98 52.74 -24.48
C LEU A 993 6.23 51.87 -24.59
N VAL A 994 6.07 50.55 -24.68
CA VAL A 994 7.19 49.59 -24.81
C VAL A 994 7.86 49.71 -26.18
N LEU A 995 7.07 49.88 -27.25
CA LEU A 995 7.59 50.11 -28.60
C LEU A 995 8.41 51.41 -28.64
N GLY A 996 7.87 52.49 -28.06
CA GLY A 996 8.57 53.77 -27.94
C GLY A 996 9.88 53.66 -27.16
N ALA A 997 9.93 52.85 -26.09
CA ALA A 997 11.15 52.59 -25.33
C ALA A 997 12.19 51.80 -26.13
N LYS A 998 11.78 50.76 -26.88
CA LYS A 998 12.67 49.98 -27.76
C LYS A 998 13.23 50.82 -28.91
N VAL A 999 12.40 51.64 -29.54
CA VAL A 999 12.82 52.58 -30.59
C VAL A 999 13.84 53.59 -30.03
N MET A 1000 13.62 54.13 -28.83
CA MET A 1000 14.60 55.00 -28.17
C MET A 1000 15.92 54.30 -27.84
N MET A 1001 15.89 53.03 -27.41
CA MET A 1001 17.12 52.26 -27.18
C MET A 1001 17.89 52.04 -28.48
N HIS A 1002 17.20 51.67 -29.56
CA HIS A 1002 17.84 51.45 -30.86
C HIS A 1002 18.40 52.74 -31.46
N LEU A 1003 17.71 53.87 -31.29
CA LEU A 1003 18.21 55.19 -31.70
C LEU A 1003 19.45 55.61 -30.90
N LYS A 1004 19.53 55.23 -29.61
CA LYS A 1004 20.72 55.42 -28.77
C LYS A 1004 21.90 54.55 -29.20
N GLU A 1005 21.65 53.28 -29.54
CA GLU A 1005 22.68 52.34 -30.00
C GLU A 1005 23.19 52.65 -31.42
N SER A 1006 22.34 53.23 -32.27
CA SER A 1006 22.69 53.55 -33.66
C SER A 1006 23.48 54.85 -33.83
N GLY A 1007 23.78 55.59 -32.76
CA GLY A 1007 24.56 56.83 -32.82
C GLY A 1007 23.94 57.95 -33.67
N ALA A 1008 22.61 57.95 -33.84
CA ALA A 1008 21.92 59.00 -34.58
C ALA A 1008 21.86 60.29 -33.74
N ASN A 1009 22.68 61.27 -34.12
CA ASN A 1009 22.69 62.61 -33.53
C ASN A 1009 21.34 63.29 -33.79
N LEU A 1010 20.47 63.33 -32.77
CA LEU A 1010 19.31 64.23 -32.77
C LEU A 1010 19.86 65.66 -32.62
N GLY A 1011 19.87 66.37 -33.74
CA GLY A 1011 20.36 67.74 -33.88
C GLY A 1011 19.77 68.67 -32.82
N GLY A 1012 20.61 69.60 -32.38
CA GLY A 1012 20.39 70.47 -31.23
C GLY A 1012 19.06 71.21 -31.24
N ALA A 1013 18.22 70.89 -30.26
CA ALA A 1013 17.32 71.84 -29.64
C ALA A 1013 17.57 71.76 -28.13
N GLN A 1014 18.01 72.87 -27.54
CA GLN A 1014 18.01 73.03 -26.09
C GLN A 1014 16.57 72.87 -25.59
N VAL A 1015 16.27 71.77 -24.91
CA VAL A 1015 15.00 71.58 -24.21
C VAL A 1015 15.28 71.27 -22.76
N GLY A 1016 14.88 72.20 -21.89
CA GLY A 1016 14.86 72.02 -20.45
C GLY A 1016 13.90 70.90 -20.03
N THR A 1017 14.21 70.32 -18.87
CA THR A 1017 13.42 69.37 -18.09
C THR A 1017 12.99 68.07 -18.80
N THR A 1018 13.75 67.01 -18.50
CA THR A 1018 13.66 65.61 -18.94
C THR A 1018 12.31 64.89 -18.80
N LYS A 1019 11.25 65.52 -18.27
CA LYS A 1019 9.90 64.94 -18.22
C LYS A 1019 8.98 65.48 -19.31
N GLU A 1020 9.13 66.73 -19.73
CA GLU A 1020 8.29 67.34 -20.77
C GLU A 1020 8.68 66.82 -22.15
N THR A 1021 9.99 66.76 -22.42
CA THR A 1021 10.55 66.34 -23.72
C THR A 1021 10.24 64.88 -24.02
N THR A 1022 10.32 64.00 -23.01
CA THR A 1022 9.97 62.58 -23.15
C THR A 1022 8.48 62.40 -23.38
N ARG A 1023 7.64 63.26 -22.80
CA ARG A 1023 6.18 63.20 -22.98
C ARG A 1023 5.75 63.71 -24.36
N ILE A 1024 6.39 64.77 -24.86
CA ILE A 1024 6.15 65.32 -26.20
C ILE A 1024 6.62 64.33 -27.28
N LEU A 1025 7.81 63.76 -27.14
CA LEU A 1025 8.31 62.73 -28.07
C LEU A 1025 7.49 61.42 -28.02
N GLN A 1026 7.00 61.03 -26.84
CA GLN A 1026 6.07 59.89 -26.71
C GLN A 1026 4.72 60.15 -27.39
N LEU A 1027 4.20 61.39 -27.31
CA LEU A 1027 2.97 61.80 -27.99
C LEU A 1027 3.16 61.90 -29.51
N GLU A 1028 4.30 62.38 -29.99
CA GLU A 1028 4.60 62.45 -31.43
C GLU A 1028 4.84 61.07 -32.05
N VAL A 1029 5.53 60.15 -31.34
CA VAL A 1029 5.69 58.76 -31.79
C VAL A 1029 4.36 58.00 -31.73
N ALA A 1030 3.52 58.25 -30.73
CA ALA A 1030 2.17 57.67 -30.67
C ALA A 1030 1.25 58.21 -31.78
N SER A 1031 1.35 59.50 -32.11
CA SER A 1031 0.64 60.15 -33.22
C SER A 1031 1.10 59.64 -34.59
N ALA A 1032 2.41 59.47 -34.78
CA ALA A 1032 2.98 58.91 -36.02
C ALA A 1032 2.59 57.44 -36.23
N LEU A 1033 2.50 56.64 -35.17
CA LEU A 1033 2.07 55.24 -35.24
C LEU A 1033 0.56 55.07 -35.44
N GLN A 1034 -0.26 56.04 -35.00
CA GLN A 1034 -1.71 56.09 -35.30
C GLN A 1034 -2.03 56.35 -36.77
N HIS A 1035 -1.08 56.84 -37.56
CA HIS A 1035 -1.23 57.03 -39.01
C HIS A 1035 -0.75 55.84 -39.85
N VAL A 1036 -0.08 54.86 -39.24
CA VAL A 1036 0.53 53.68 -39.91
C VAL A 1036 -0.29 52.39 -39.68
N PHE A 1037 -1.09 52.34 -38.62
CA PHE A 1037 -2.16 51.35 -38.41
C PHE A 1037 -3.51 51.94 -38.79
#